data_AF-A0A812K3Q2-F1
#
_entry.id   AF-A0A812K3Q2-F1
#
_cell.length_a   1.000
_cell.length_b   1.000
_cell.length_c   1.000
_cell.angle_alpha   90.00
_cell.angle_beta   90.00
_cell.angle_gamma   90.00
#
_symmetry.space_group_name_H-M   'P 1'
#
loop_
_entity.id
_entity.type
_entity.pdbx_description
1 polymer ?
#
loop_
_entity_poly.entity_id
_entity_poly.type
_entity_poly.pdbx_seq_one_letter_code
_entity_poly.pdbx_strand_id
1 'polypeptide(L)'
;MGFPTKRDEEWKYTNLKPILKHDYRVFPKDENSVDFSQVKKYFLSDIDTYKLVFVDGVFSSWLSETTHEKFDVCTFSSMLNKYADVAEEYFNQALPEYESLSAVNTAFAKEGAFIRIKKNQTADKPIQLLFFTTEHGQEVMTQPRNLIVVEENAEATITERHQSLSEKPVLTNVATEVFAHRNSRLHYYKIQNDNTEASLIDNTSVLQYGHSNVRIGTFSFGNRFVRNNLNIFLKEEHTETSMDGITVIDGKQMVDHHTLVDHKVPNCYSNELYKGIYDDSARGVFNGKVMVHPHAQKTNAFQQNNNILLTDKSSVDTKPQLEIYADDVQCSHGCTIGQLDEDALFYLKSRGIPEKEAKALLLYAFASDGLRNAVSIENVNDLLDVPQEDSTTPVKEVEARAIYDFIKKQGLQRTLEIGFAYARSASHIMLATGNKHIAIDPFQKRYGSGGLANVKKLGLDDKLELIHDFSHNALPALVKEDRKFDFIFIDGDHKFDGIFVDYYYSDFLIDKGGYLLFHDTWMRSTQMVLQFIRSNREDYHEISIGHKNMTLFKKVSDNDQRDGMHFREFYTTKSFTREKSFPLAFRVAAPHAEIWGQNEKDDFRIMESKVEAHTKFDIDKIRQDFPILHQEVEGKPLVYFDNAASTQKPKVVIDAISEYYKTINSNVHRGVHHLSQKATDAFEQGRSTVRKHLNAANNHEIIFTKGVTDSINLVAGSLAKGLIREDDEIIISTLEHHSNIVPWQMLCEQTGAKLKVIPINDKGELLQEEYEKLLSKRTKLVAVNHVSNALGTVNPVKEMIAKAHAVGAWFLVDGAQSVPHMKVDVQDLDADFYTFSSHKIYGPTGIGVLYGKESILETMPPYQGGGEMIAQVTFDKTTYAGLPHKFEAGTPHIEGGVIMATALDYMNALNLDEIAAYEQELLEYGTEQLRNNFTGIRFIGEADTKASVISFLLGDIHPYDAGVILDKLGVAIRTGHHCTQPLMQRFNIPGTMRASFSFYNTRDEIDQMVEALKKAESMLS
;
A
#
# COMPACT_ATOMS: atom_id res chain seq x y z
N MET A 1 13.99 29.24 39.84
CA MET A 1 14.82 28.97 38.64
C MET A 1 14.67 30.13 37.67
N GLY A 2 15.52 30.24 36.64
CA GLY A 2 15.33 31.19 35.53
C GLY A 2 14.62 30.52 34.35
N PHE A 3 14.29 31.30 33.31
CA PHE A 3 13.90 30.72 32.01
C PHE A 3 15.09 29.97 31.37
N PRO A 4 14.85 28.83 30.69
CA PRO A 4 15.91 28.00 30.13
C PRO A 4 16.52 28.60 28.85
N THR A 5 17.71 28.12 28.48
CA THR A 5 18.56 28.69 27.44
C THR A 5 19.24 27.62 26.60
N LYS A 6 19.82 28.00 25.44
CA LYS A 6 20.66 27.12 24.62
C LYS A 6 21.97 26.61 25.29
N ARG A 7 22.22 26.92 26.57
CA ARG A 7 23.31 26.33 27.37
C ARG A 7 22.85 25.11 28.17
N ASP A 8 21.54 24.97 28.36
CA ASP A 8 20.89 23.86 29.03
C ASP A 8 20.60 22.80 27.95
N GLU A 9 21.08 21.56 28.12
CA GLU A 9 21.14 20.58 27.01
C GLU A 9 19.76 20.25 26.41
N GLU A 10 18.73 20.11 27.26
CA GLU A 10 17.33 19.89 26.86
C GLU A 10 16.75 21.03 26.00
N TRP A 11 17.41 22.20 25.98
CA TRP A 11 17.02 23.42 25.26
C TRP A 11 18.05 23.87 24.22
N LYS A 12 19.11 23.08 23.98
CA LYS A 12 20.21 23.37 23.06
C LYS A 12 19.78 23.81 21.66
N TYR A 13 18.79 23.14 21.07
CA TYR A 13 18.27 23.45 19.73
C TYR A 13 17.25 24.60 19.73
N THR A 14 16.69 24.93 20.90
CA THR A 14 15.52 25.82 21.04
C THR A 14 15.87 27.18 21.62
N ASN A 15 15.34 28.26 21.04
CA ASN A 15 15.68 29.63 21.43
C ASN A 15 14.46 30.38 21.95
N LEU A 16 14.34 30.53 23.27
CA LEU A 16 13.24 31.31 23.86
C LEU A 16 13.42 32.84 23.74
N LYS A 17 14.62 33.35 23.42
CA LYS A 17 14.89 34.81 23.34
C LYS A 17 13.97 35.61 22.40
N PRO A 18 13.54 35.11 21.22
CA PRO A 18 12.63 35.83 20.32
C PRO A 18 11.18 35.89 20.84
N ILE A 19 10.86 35.12 21.88
CA ILE A 19 9.55 35.06 22.55
C ILE A 19 9.64 35.95 23.81
N LEU A 20 10.58 35.65 24.71
CA LEU A 20 10.81 36.34 25.99
C LEU A 20 11.36 37.79 25.86
N LYS A 21 11.25 38.40 24.68
CA LYS A 21 11.50 39.84 24.44
C LYS A 21 10.24 40.71 24.64
N HIS A 22 9.07 40.07 24.71
CA HIS A 22 7.77 40.72 24.89
C HIS A 22 7.43 40.83 26.40
N ASP A 23 6.79 41.93 26.82
CA ASP A 23 6.41 42.15 28.23
C ASP A 23 5.08 41.44 28.53
N TYR A 24 5.14 40.11 28.64
CA TYR A 24 3.95 39.29 28.83
C TYR A 24 3.31 39.48 30.21
N ARG A 25 2.02 39.76 30.20
CA ARG A 25 1.22 39.88 31.41
C ARG A 25 0.57 38.55 31.78
N VAL A 26 0.88 38.03 32.96
CA VAL A 26 0.42 36.70 33.44
C VAL A 26 -1.05 36.68 33.89
N PHE A 27 -1.61 37.85 34.25
CA PHE A 27 -3.01 37.99 34.66
C PHE A 27 -3.69 39.15 33.91
N PRO A 28 -4.74 38.91 33.11
CA PRO A 28 -5.60 39.95 32.51
C PRO A 28 -6.16 40.97 33.53
N LYS A 29 -6.67 42.11 33.06
CA LYS A 29 -7.38 43.10 33.92
C LYS A 29 -8.89 42.93 33.85
N ASP A 30 -9.36 42.50 32.68
CA ASP A 30 -10.74 42.58 32.23
C ASP A 30 -11.15 41.18 31.78
N GLU A 31 -12.35 40.73 32.13
CA GLU A 31 -12.91 39.45 31.66
C GLU A 31 -13.59 39.66 30.31
N ASN A 32 -12.97 39.16 29.24
CA ASN A 32 -13.51 39.26 27.89
C ASN A 32 -14.46 38.10 27.60
N SER A 33 -15.70 38.41 27.23
CA SER A 33 -16.63 37.43 26.67
C SER A 33 -16.37 37.19 25.18
N VAL A 34 -16.53 35.95 24.73
CA VAL A 34 -16.33 35.56 23.32
C VAL A 34 -17.63 35.01 22.75
N ASP A 35 -18.04 35.52 21.59
CA ASP A 35 -19.24 35.05 20.88
C ASP A 35 -19.07 33.60 20.40
N PHE A 36 -20.10 32.79 20.56
CA PHE A 36 -20.14 31.40 20.06
C PHE A 36 -19.82 31.30 18.55
N SER A 37 -20.21 32.31 17.76
CA SER A 37 -19.91 32.39 16.32
C SER A 37 -18.41 32.45 16.01
N GLN A 38 -17.59 33.02 16.90
CA GLN A 38 -16.14 33.13 16.73
C GLN A 38 -15.44 31.80 17.05
N VAL A 39 -15.96 31.05 18.03
CA VAL A 39 -15.32 29.82 18.56
C VAL A 39 -15.86 28.51 17.99
N LYS A 40 -17.11 28.47 17.47
CA LYS A 40 -17.75 27.24 16.95
C LYS A 40 -16.86 26.47 15.96
N LYS A 41 -16.09 27.17 15.12
CA LYS A 41 -15.15 26.61 14.12
C LYS A 41 -13.95 25.83 14.68
N TYR A 42 -13.82 25.75 16.01
CA TYR A 42 -12.78 25.01 16.73
C TYR A 42 -13.31 23.82 17.54
N PHE A 43 -14.64 23.71 17.66
CA PHE A 43 -15.32 22.60 18.33
C PHE A 43 -15.43 21.45 17.33
N LEU A 44 -15.39 20.19 17.79
CA LEU A 44 -15.86 19.06 16.99
C LEU A 44 -17.37 19.25 16.74
N SER A 45 -17.76 19.45 15.48
CA SER A 45 -19.10 19.90 15.08
C SER A 45 -20.16 18.81 15.09
N ASP A 46 -19.73 17.57 14.85
CA ASP A 46 -20.60 16.45 14.47
C ASP A 46 -20.57 15.31 15.51
N ILE A 47 -20.03 15.58 16.70
CA ILE A 47 -19.80 14.61 17.77
C ILE A 47 -20.27 15.19 19.12
N ASP A 48 -21.22 14.51 19.76
CA ASP A 48 -21.64 14.85 21.11
C ASP A 48 -20.49 14.59 22.11
N THR A 49 -20.22 15.56 22.97
CA THR A 49 -18.93 15.71 23.67
C THR A 49 -19.10 16.58 24.90
N TYR A 50 -18.50 16.18 26.02
CA TYR A 50 -18.31 17.09 27.16
C TYR A 50 -17.31 18.20 26.77
N LYS A 51 -17.55 19.44 27.19
CA LYS A 51 -16.76 20.61 26.74
C LYS A 51 -16.34 21.43 27.94
N LEU A 52 -15.04 21.64 28.13
CA LEU A 52 -14.52 22.59 29.10
C LEU A 52 -13.84 23.73 28.32
N VAL A 53 -14.52 24.87 28.27
CA VAL A 53 -14.10 26.06 27.53
C VAL A 53 -13.60 27.11 28.50
N PHE A 54 -12.39 27.60 28.26
CA PHE A 54 -11.75 28.65 29.02
C PHE A 54 -11.41 29.83 28.10
N VAL A 55 -11.58 31.05 28.59
CA VAL A 55 -11.26 32.28 27.87
C VAL A 55 -10.34 33.10 28.77
N ASP A 56 -9.15 33.42 28.29
CA ASP A 56 -8.10 34.17 29.01
C ASP A 56 -7.71 33.58 30.38
N GLY A 57 -7.89 32.26 30.54
CA GLY A 57 -7.67 31.54 31.80
C GLY A 57 -8.84 31.57 32.78
N VAL A 58 -10.05 31.94 32.32
CA VAL A 58 -11.31 31.93 33.10
C VAL A 58 -12.30 30.94 32.48
N PHE A 59 -12.99 30.13 33.29
CA PHE A 59 -13.96 29.16 32.80
C PHE A 59 -15.24 29.81 32.24
N SER A 60 -15.66 29.41 31.05
CA SER A 60 -16.87 29.92 30.38
C SER A 60 -18.04 28.95 30.50
N SER A 61 -18.92 29.20 31.47
CA SER A 61 -20.09 28.35 31.74
C SER A 61 -21.13 28.33 30.63
N TRP A 62 -21.18 29.35 29.77
CA TRP A 62 -22.09 29.40 28.61
C TRP A 62 -21.62 28.53 27.42
N LEU A 63 -20.32 28.25 27.34
CA LEU A 63 -19.69 27.49 26.25
C LEU A 63 -19.37 26.04 26.65
N SER A 64 -19.62 25.65 27.90
CA SER A 64 -19.14 24.42 28.53
C SER A 64 -20.25 23.50 29.01
N GLU A 65 -19.96 22.20 29.12
CA GLU A 65 -20.79 21.15 29.68
C GLU A 65 -19.96 20.36 30.71
N THR A 66 -20.26 20.55 32.00
CA THR A 66 -19.59 19.87 33.13
C THR A 66 -20.47 18.74 33.68
N THR A 67 -19.86 17.64 34.13
CA THR A 67 -20.58 16.56 34.84
C THR A 67 -19.89 16.16 36.14
N HIS A 68 -20.69 15.65 37.08
CA HIS A 68 -20.28 15.13 38.39
C HIS A 68 -20.99 13.80 38.75
N GLU A 69 -21.95 13.33 37.93
CA GLU A 69 -22.87 12.25 38.32
C GLU A 69 -22.24 10.85 38.24
N LYS A 70 -21.65 10.53 37.07
CA LYS A 70 -20.89 9.29 36.84
C LYS A 70 -19.40 9.56 37.08
N PHE A 71 -18.84 10.32 36.13
CA PHE A 71 -17.47 10.82 36.12
C PHE A 71 -17.45 12.28 36.62
N ASP A 72 -16.26 12.79 36.94
CA ASP A 72 -16.05 14.22 37.19
C ASP A 72 -15.35 14.84 35.98
N VAL A 73 -16.04 15.78 35.33
CA VAL A 73 -15.51 16.61 34.24
C VAL A 73 -15.85 18.05 34.58
N CYS A 74 -14.91 18.75 35.21
CA CYS A 74 -15.14 20.08 35.77
C CYS A 74 -13.85 20.92 35.80
N THR A 75 -13.88 22.06 36.48
CA THR A 75 -12.73 22.97 36.55
C THR A 75 -11.69 22.53 37.59
N PHE A 76 -10.43 22.84 37.34
CA PHE A 76 -9.33 22.62 38.28
C PHE A 76 -9.55 23.40 39.59
N SER A 77 -10.09 24.63 39.51
CA SER A 77 -10.49 25.40 40.69
C SER A 77 -11.60 24.71 41.49
N SER A 78 -12.57 24.06 40.83
CA SER A 78 -13.62 23.27 41.48
C SER A 78 -13.06 22.02 42.18
N MET A 79 -12.04 21.38 41.60
CA MET A 79 -11.36 20.24 42.21
C MET A 79 -10.69 20.63 43.53
N LEU A 80 -9.86 21.69 43.54
CA LEU A 80 -9.17 22.15 44.75
C LEU A 80 -10.12 22.51 45.91
N ASN A 81 -11.35 22.93 45.61
CA ASN A 81 -12.35 23.31 46.62
C ASN A 81 -13.29 22.17 47.06
N LYS A 82 -13.50 21.13 46.23
CA LYS A 82 -14.45 20.03 46.51
C LYS A 82 -13.79 18.69 46.84
N TYR A 83 -12.56 18.46 46.36
CA TYR A 83 -11.87 17.17 46.39
C TYR A 83 -10.47 17.31 46.99
N ALA A 84 -10.40 17.83 48.22
CA ALA A 84 -9.13 18.07 48.92
C ALA A 84 -8.21 16.82 48.95
N ASP A 85 -8.77 15.66 49.27
CA ASP A 85 -8.05 14.38 49.31
C ASP A 85 -7.41 14.04 47.94
N VAL A 86 -8.10 14.36 46.84
CA VAL A 86 -7.60 14.13 45.46
C VAL A 86 -6.54 15.17 45.09
N ALA A 87 -6.67 16.40 45.58
CA ALA A 87 -5.62 17.40 45.42
C ALA A 87 -4.34 16.98 46.16
N GLU A 88 -4.45 16.45 47.38
CA GLU A 88 -3.31 15.96 48.16
C GLU A 88 -2.67 14.71 47.53
N GLU A 89 -3.46 13.79 46.97
CA GLU A 89 -2.96 12.55 46.35
C GLU A 89 -2.32 12.77 44.96
N TYR A 90 -2.85 13.67 44.13
CA TYR A 90 -2.48 13.77 42.71
C TYR A 90 -1.85 15.09 42.25
N PHE A 91 -2.00 16.21 42.97
CA PHE A 91 -1.51 17.49 42.46
C PHE A 91 0.02 17.61 42.55
N ASN A 92 0.65 17.96 41.42
CA ASN A 92 2.09 18.20 41.29
C ASN A 92 2.96 16.99 41.70
N GLN A 93 2.48 15.77 41.41
CA GLN A 93 3.20 14.51 41.66
C GLN A 93 3.81 13.91 40.38
N ALA A 94 3.41 14.37 39.19
CA ALA A 94 3.84 13.80 37.91
C ALA A 94 4.87 14.67 37.16
N LEU A 95 4.86 16.00 37.36
CA LEU A 95 5.76 16.93 36.66
C LEU A 95 7.23 16.84 37.16
N PRO A 96 8.24 16.88 36.28
CA PRO A 96 9.64 16.82 36.70
C PRO A 96 10.10 18.05 37.50
N GLU A 97 10.64 17.85 38.70
CA GLU A 97 11.08 18.94 39.61
C GLU A 97 12.13 19.90 39.00
N TYR A 98 12.92 19.42 38.04
CA TYR A 98 13.95 20.21 37.36
C TYR A 98 13.39 21.15 36.28
N GLU A 99 12.12 21.03 35.90
CA GLU A 99 11.54 21.84 34.83
C GLU A 99 11.04 23.21 35.34
N SER A 100 11.85 24.23 35.08
CA SER A 100 11.55 25.63 35.42
C SER A 100 10.19 26.15 34.93
N LEU A 101 9.67 25.67 33.80
CA LEU A 101 8.41 26.15 33.20
C LEU A 101 7.16 25.47 33.78
N SER A 102 7.24 24.17 34.10
CA SER A 102 6.25 23.49 34.94
C SER A 102 6.15 24.15 36.32
N ALA A 103 7.28 24.54 36.93
CA ALA A 103 7.28 25.29 38.19
C ALA A 103 6.65 26.70 38.06
N VAL A 104 6.84 27.40 36.93
CA VAL A 104 6.16 28.67 36.62
C VAL A 104 4.65 28.48 36.44
N ASN A 105 4.22 27.40 35.81
CA ASN A 105 2.80 27.03 35.73
C ASN A 105 2.22 26.81 37.14
N THR A 106 2.80 25.91 37.94
CA THR A 106 2.33 25.60 39.31
C THR A 106 2.26 26.85 40.20
N ALA A 107 3.16 27.82 40.03
CA ALA A 107 3.16 29.06 40.83
C ALA A 107 2.11 30.11 40.42
N PHE A 108 1.58 30.05 39.20
CA PHE A 108 0.65 31.08 38.66
C PHE A 108 -0.66 30.52 38.09
N ALA A 109 -0.82 29.19 38.04
CA ALA A 109 -2.05 28.52 37.64
C ALA A 109 -3.22 28.97 38.52
N LYS A 110 -4.32 29.36 37.86
CA LYS A 110 -5.60 29.69 38.50
C LYS A 110 -6.70 28.71 38.11
N GLU A 111 -6.62 28.16 36.90
CA GLU A 111 -7.71 27.40 36.31
C GLU A 111 -7.23 26.45 35.22
N GLY A 112 -8.06 25.45 34.92
CA GLY A 112 -7.91 24.50 33.83
C GLY A 112 -8.87 23.33 34.01
N ALA A 113 -8.55 22.16 33.46
CA ALA A 113 -9.43 20.99 33.53
C ALA A 113 -9.13 20.08 34.73
N PHE A 114 -10.19 19.56 35.36
CA PHE A 114 -10.11 18.34 36.15
C PHE A 114 -11.02 17.28 35.53
N ILE A 115 -10.42 16.15 35.16
CA ILE A 115 -11.10 14.97 34.62
C ILE A 115 -10.76 13.78 35.52
N ARG A 116 -11.78 13.15 36.12
CA ARG A 116 -11.65 11.88 36.84
C ARG A 116 -12.71 10.89 36.35
N ILE A 117 -12.27 9.86 35.63
CA ILE A 117 -13.12 8.71 35.30
C ILE A 117 -12.92 7.68 36.40
N LYS A 118 -14.02 7.40 37.13
CA LYS A 118 -14.01 6.57 38.34
C LYS A 118 -13.88 5.08 37.99
N LYS A 119 -13.39 4.28 38.93
CA LYS A 119 -13.10 2.85 38.80
C LYS A 119 -14.26 2.08 38.16
N ASN A 120 -13.94 1.23 37.18
CA ASN A 120 -14.87 0.43 36.39
C ASN A 120 -15.90 1.27 35.57
N GLN A 121 -15.52 2.45 35.07
CA GLN A 121 -16.40 3.29 34.23
C GLN A 121 -15.73 3.74 32.93
N THR A 122 -16.49 3.76 31.85
CA THR A 122 -16.10 4.35 30.55
C THR A 122 -16.82 5.66 30.35
N ALA A 123 -16.11 6.72 29.95
CA ALA A 123 -16.72 7.98 29.56
C ALA A 123 -17.65 7.77 28.35
N ASP A 124 -18.92 8.14 28.47
CA ASP A 124 -19.95 7.91 27.43
C ASP A 124 -19.95 8.95 26.29
N LYS A 125 -19.10 9.98 26.40
CA LYS A 125 -18.76 10.95 25.34
C LYS A 125 -17.28 11.32 25.42
N PRO A 126 -16.60 11.67 24.31
CA PRO A 126 -15.28 12.27 24.37
C PRO A 126 -15.30 13.65 25.05
N ILE A 127 -14.18 14.06 25.62
CA ILE A 127 -14.03 15.34 26.36
C ILE A 127 -13.19 16.32 25.53
N GLN A 128 -13.71 17.51 25.23
CA GLN A 128 -12.99 18.60 24.57
C GLN A 128 -12.50 19.64 25.59
N LEU A 129 -11.19 19.89 25.63
CA LEU A 129 -10.56 20.98 26.38
C LEU A 129 -10.19 22.11 25.41
N LEU A 130 -10.78 23.29 25.58
CA LEU A 130 -10.69 24.40 24.64
C LEU A 130 -10.25 25.67 25.36
N PHE A 131 -9.01 26.10 25.15
CA PHE A 131 -8.42 27.29 25.78
C PHE A 131 -8.27 28.42 24.76
N PHE A 132 -9.12 29.45 24.88
CA PHE A 132 -9.06 30.64 24.06
C PHE A 132 -8.29 31.77 24.75
N THR A 133 -7.50 32.53 24.01
CA THR A 133 -6.90 33.81 24.48
C THR A 133 -7.36 34.94 23.56
N THR A 134 -7.91 36.02 24.11
CA THR A 134 -8.46 37.15 23.33
C THR A 134 -7.45 38.30 23.21
N GLU A 135 -7.79 39.36 22.46
CA GLU A 135 -6.93 40.54 22.41
C GLU A 135 -7.08 41.38 23.70
N HIS A 136 -5.95 41.59 24.38
CA HIS A 136 -5.81 42.52 25.50
C HIS A 136 -4.99 43.75 25.11
N GLY A 137 -5.00 44.79 25.94
CA GLY A 137 -4.18 45.99 25.73
C GLY A 137 -2.65 45.75 25.67
N GLN A 138 -2.19 44.60 26.17
CA GLN A 138 -0.79 44.17 26.30
C GLN A 138 -0.68 42.67 25.93
N GLU A 139 0.51 42.17 25.57
CA GLU A 139 0.75 40.74 25.38
C GLU A 139 0.44 39.91 26.65
N VAL A 140 -0.03 38.67 26.47
CA VAL A 140 -0.53 37.83 27.58
C VAL A 140 0.24 36.51 27.66
N MET A 141 0.58 36.06 28.88
CA MET A 141 1.08 34.70 29.13
C MET A 141 0.08 33.92 29.98
N THR A 142 -0.53 32.88 29.42
CA THR A 142 -1.54 32.06 30.12
C THR A 142 -0.90 30.85 30.78
N GLN A 143 -1.51 30.36 31.87
CA GLN A 143 -1.00 29.26 32.70
C GLN A 143 -2.10 28.21 32.95
N PRO A 144 -2.62 27.50 31.92
CA PRO A 144 -3.63 26.46 32.13
C PRO A 144 -3.06 25.27 32.91
N ARG A 145 -3.80 24.74 33.89
CA ARG A 145 -3.38 23.53 34.64
C ARG A 145 -4.44 22.44 34.55
N ASN A 146 -4.06 21.30 33.97
CA ASN A 146 -4.93 20.16 33.79
C ASN A 146 -4.51 19.00 34.71
N LEU A 147 -5.49 18.31 35.29
CA LEU A 147 -5.31 17.06 36.02
C LEU A 147 -6.28 16.01 35.46
N ILE A 148 -5.75 14.88 35.02
CA ILE A 148 -6.48 13.77 34.40
C ILE A 148 -6.19 12.49 35.18
N VAL A 149 -7.23 11.90 35.78
CA VAL A 149 -7.15 10.64 36.53
C VAL A 149 -8.09 9.63 35.88
N VAL A 150 -7.54 8.53 35.36
CA VAL A 150 -8.30 7.41 34.79
C VAL A 150 -8.07 6.21 35.71
N GLU A 151 -9.07 5.91 36.54
CA GLU A 151 -8.97 4.91 37.60
C GLU A 151 -8.93 3.46 37.06
N GLU A 152 -8.84 2.50 37.98
CA GLU A 152 -8.72 1.08 37.63
C GLU A 152 -9.89 0.61 36.74
N ASN A 153 -9.57 -0.08 35.64
CA ASN A 153 -10.54 -0.55 34.64
C ASN A 153 -11.44 0.58 34.06
N ALA A 154 -10.97 1.84 34.05
CA ALA A 154 -11.71 2.98 33.50
C ALA A 154 -11.18 3.43 32.12
N GLU A 155 -12.03 4.08 31.31
CA GLU A 155 -11.71 4.44 29.92
C GLU A 155 -12.15 5.86 29.52
N ALA A 156 -11.28 6.58 28.80
CA ALA A 156 -11.48 7.97 28.36
C ALA A 156 -10.91 8.26 26.96
N THR A 157 -11.60 9.13 26.21
CA THR A 157 -11.03 9.84 25.06
C THR A 157 -11.11 11.36 25.30
N ILE A 158 -9.97 12.05 25.17
CA ILE A 158 -9.81 13.47 25.46
C ILE A 158 -9.17 14.16 24.26
N THR A 159 -9.63 15.37 23.92
CA THR A 159 -8.98 16.26 22.95
C THR A 159 -8.65 17.59 23.61
N GLU A 160 -7.52 18.20 23.27
CA GLU A 160 -7.07 19.49 23.79
C GLU A 160 -6.65 20.44 22.67
N ARG A 161 -7.03 21.70 22.81
CA ARG A 161 -6.70 22.80 21.89
C ARG A 161 -6.42 24.08 22.67
N HIS A 162 -5.32 24.74 22.32
CA HIS A 162 -5.03 26.13 22.68
C HIS A 162 -5.18 27.00 21.42
N GLN A 163 -5.82 28.16 21.56
CA GLN A 163 -6.22 29.01 20.41
C GLN A 163 -6.26 30.50 20.76
N SER A 164 -5.33 31.27 20.22
CA SER A 164 -5.39 32.73 20.20
C SER A 164 -6.43 33.24 19.20
N LEU A 165 -7.20 34.23 19.66
CA LEU A 165 -8.06 35.11 18.88
C LEU A 165 -7.45 36.53 18.79
N SER A 166 -6.24 36.71 19.32
CA SER A 166 -5.48 37.96 19.35
C SER A 166 -4.51 38.06 18.18
N GLU A 167 -4.38 39.26 17.61
CA GLU A 167 -3.31 39.61 16.64
C GLU A 167 -1.98 39.97 17.32
N LYS A 168 -1.94 40.03 18.67
CA LYS A 168 -0.72 40.26 19.46
C LYS A 168 -0.07 38.94 19.88
N PRO A 169 1.25 38.94 20.16
CA PRO A 169 1.93 37.77 20.69
C PRO A 169 1.30 37.26 21.99
N VAL A 170 1.09 35.95 22.03
CA VAL A 170 0.56 35.20 23.19
C VAL A 170 1.56 34.10 23.54
N LEU A 171 1.75 33.82 24.83
CA LEU A 171 2.54 32.68 25.29
C LEU A 171 1.71 31.79 26.23
N THR A 172 1.24 30.66 25.74
CA THR A 172 0.60 29.64 26.58
C THR A 172 1.67 28.74 27.18
N ASN A 173 1.66 28.58 28.50
CA ASN A 173 2.50 27.62 29.23
C ASN A 173 1.58 26.67 30.02
N VAL A 174 1.12 25.61 29.37
CA VAL A 174 0.22 24.60 29.97
C VAL A 174 1.04 23.53 30.69
N ALA A 175 0.52 23.05 31.82
CA ALA A 175 0.99 21.81 32.43
C ALA A 175 -0.17 20.85 32.62
N THR A 176 0.00 19.59 32.20
CA THR A 176 -0.97 18.51 32.35
C THR A 176 -0.35 17.35 33.10
N GLU A 177 -1.04 16.89 34.14
CA GLU A 177 -0.69 15.69 34.88
C GLU A 177 -1.71 14.58 34.59
N VAL A 178 -1.22 13.39 34.26
CA VAL A 178 -2.05 12.24 33.86
C VAL A 178 -1.71 11.02 34.71
N PHE A 179 -2.73 10.38 35.28
CA PHE A 179 -2.59 9.16 36.07
C PHE A 179 -3.48 8.07 35.46
N ALA A 180 -2.84 7.08 34.83
CA ALA A 180 -3.50 5.95 34.17
C ALA A 180 -3.34 4.69 35.03
N HIS A 181 -4.34 4.43 35.87
CA HIS A 181 -4.31 3.33 36.85
C HIS A 181 -4.50 1.96 36.18
N ARG A 182 -4.41 0.87 36.95
CA ARG A 182 -4.33 -0.49 36.38
C ARG A 182 -5.50 -0.85 35.46
N ASN A 183 -5.20 -1.52 34.34
CA ASN A 183 -6.15 -1.87 33.27
C ASN A 183 -6.91 -0.68 32.64
N SER A 184 -6.53 0.58 32.89
CA SER A 184 -7.21 1.74 32.32
C SER A 184 -6.88 1.95 30.84
N ARG A 185 -7.71 2.73 30.15
CA ARG A 185 -7.50 3.13 28.75
C ARG A 185 -7.64 4.63 28.59
N LEU A 186 -6.65 5.27 27.96
CA LEU A 186 -6.70 6.70 27.68
C LEU A 186 -6.20 7.00 26.27
N HIS A 187 -7.07 7.59 25.46
CA HIS A 187 -6.68 8.26 24.22
C HIS A 187 -6.71 9.78 24.43
N TYR A 188 -5.60 10.47 24.16
CA TYR A 188 -5.45 11.90 24.43
C TYR A 188 -4.81 12.62 23.23
N TYR A 189 -5.57 13.49 22.57
CA TYR A 189 -5.19 14.11 21.31
C TYR A 189 -5.00 15.63 21.45
N LYS A 190 -3.78 16.11 21.24
CA LYS A 190 -3.39 17.53 21.32
C LYS A 190 -3.35 18.15 19.93
N ILE A 191 -4.22 19.14 19.68
CA ILE A 191 -4.41 19.77 18.38
C ILE A 191 -3.90 21.21 18.43
N GLN A 192 -2.76 21.46 17.77
CA GLN A 192 -1.94 22.65 17.91
C GLN A 192 -1.85 23.36 16.56
N ASN A 193 -2.91 24.10 16.19
CA ASN A 193 -2.98 24.84 14.93
C ASN A 193 -3.49 26.28 15.11
N ASP A 194 -2.75 27.02 15.93
CA ASP A 194 -3.00 28.43 16.27
C ASP A 194 -2.35 29.40 15.25
N ASN A 195 -2.57 30.70 15.45
CA ASN A 195 -2.01 31.77 14.62
C ASN A 195 -0.49 31.97 14.82
N THR A 196 0.16 32.67 13.88
CA THR A 196 1.62 32.85 13.82
C THR A 196 2.20 33.89 14.80
N GLU A 197 1.40 34.39 15.75
CA GLU A 197 1.88 35.18 16.90
C GLU A 197 1.72 34.44 18.24
N ALA A 198 0.87 33.40 18.29
CA ALA A 198 0.74 32.51 19.43
C ALA A 198 1.96 31.57 19.57
N SER A 199 2.47 31.44 20.79
CA SER A 199 3.52 30.50 21.17
C SER A 199 3.00 29.55 22.25
N LEU A 200 3.26 28.26 22.13
CA LEU A 200 2.83 27.22 23.07
C LEU A 200 4.03 26.50 23.68
N ILE A 201 4.00 26.29 24.99
CA ILE A 201 4.83 25.33 25.70
C ILE A 201 3.88 24.40 26.44
N ASP A 202 3.90 23.13 26.04
CA ASP A 202 3.06 22.06 26.58
C ASP A 202 3.93 21.14 27.42
N ASN A 203 3.61 21.03 28.71
CA ASN A 203 4.35 20.21 29.67
C ASN A 203 3.41 19.12 30.20
N THR A 204 3.39 17.97 29.51
CA THR A 204 2.51 16.84 29.84
C THR A 204 3.32 15.71 30.46
N SER A 205 2.91 15.22 31.63
CA SER A 205 3.57 14.10 32.30
C SER A 205 2.57 13.03 32.74
N VAL A 206 2.87 11.78 32.41
CA VAL A 206 2.01 10.60 32.60
C VAL A 206 2.64 9.64 33.59
N LEU A 207 1.90 9.25 34.63
CA LEU A 207 2.23 8.10 35.48
C LEU A 207 1.34 6.93 35.06
N GLN A 208 1.96 5.84 34.59
CA GLN A 208 1.25 4.69 34.04
C GLN A 208 1.41 3.45 34.93
N TYR A 209 0.30 2.79 35.27
CA TYR A 209 0.22 1.65 36.18
C TYR A 209 -0.38 0.41 35.47
N GLY A 210 -0.18 -0.78 36.03
CA GLY A 210 -0.03 -2.02 35.27
C GLY A 210 -1.21 -2.42 34.37
N HIS A 211 -0.92 -3.01 33.21
CA HIS A 211 -1.92 -3.38 32.18
C HIS A 211 -2.77 -2.24 31.59
N SER A 212 -2.47 -0.97 31.87
CA SER A 212 -3.14 0.15 31.18
C SER A 212 -2.59 0.38 29.76
N ASN A 213 -3.42 0.91 28.87
CA ASN A 213 -3.05 1.33 27.52
C ASN A 213 -3.25 2.86 27.39
N VAL A 214 -2.17 3.58 27.09
CA VAL A 214 -2.18 5.04 26.91
C VAL A 214 -1.76 5.38 25.48
N ARG A 215 -2.53 6.19 24.78
CA ARG A 215 -2.24 6.67 23.43
C ARG A 215 -2.29 8.20 23.39
N ILE A 216 -1.20 8.82 22.97
CA ILE A 216 -1.10 10.29 22.91
C ILE A 216 -0.76 10.72 21.48
N GLY A 217 -1.66 11.47 20.86
CA GLY A 217 -1.48 12.04 19.52
C GLY A 217 -1.16 13.53 19.59
N THR A 218 -0.05 13.96 18.99
CA THR A 218 0.40 15.37 19.00
C THR A 218 0.42 15.93 17.59
N PHE A 219 -0.50 16.85 17.28
CA PHE A 219 -0.76 17.31 15.92
C PHE A 219 -0.50 18.81 15.76
N SER A 220 0.67 19.17 15.22
CA SER A 220 1.19 20.54 15.14
C SER A 220 1.09 21.08 13.70
N PHE A 221 0.18 22.02 13.45
CA PHE A 221 -0.10 22.62 12.13
C PHE A 221 -0.20 24.15 12.16
N GLY A 222 0.41 24.81 13.15
CA GLY A 222 0.27 26.25 13.39
C GLY A 222 1.23 26.76 14.45
N ASN A 223 0.90 27.90 15.06
CA ASN A 223 1.70 28.63 16.05
C ASN A 223 3.00 29.23 15.48
N ARG A 224 3.51 30.29 16.13
CA ARG A 224 4.86 30.84 15.90
C ARG A 224 5.95 29.90 16.39
N PHE A 225 5.67 29.29 17.54
CA PHE A 225 6.53 28.38 18.27
C PHE A 225 5.68 27.38 19.04
N VAL A 226 6.03 26.10 18.98
CA VAL A 226 5.54 25.07 19.91
C VAL A 226 6.73 24.34 20.51
N ARG A 227 6.68 24.07 21.81
CA ARG A 227 7.44 22.97 22.41
C ARG A 227 6.52 22.01 23.14
N ASN A 228 6.71 20.72 22.90
CA ASN A 228 5.96 19.63 23.50
C ASN A 228 6.92 18.81 24.37
N ASN A 229 6.92 19.08 25.67
CA ASN A 229 7.56 18.23 26.68
C ASN A 229 6.57 17.14 27.06
N LEU A 230 6.80 15.90 26.63
CA LEU A 230 5.93 14.75 26.91
C LEU A 230 6.72 13.64 27.62
N ASN A 231 6.50 13.51 28.92
CA ASN A 231 7.16 12.51 29.77
C ASN A 231 6.18 11.39 30.14
N ILE A 232 6.57 10.13 29.96
CA ILE A 232 5.78 8.96 30.34
C ILE A 232 6.62 8.08 31.26
N PHE A 233 6.13 7.88 32.49
CA PHE A 233 6.80 7.14 33.55
C PHE A 233 6.05 5.84 33.85
N LEU A 234 6.65 4.72 33.48
CA LEU A 234 6.05 3.40 33.67
C LEU A 234 6.35 2.92 35.10
N LYS A 235 5.30 2.80 35.93
CA LYS A 235 5.40 2.54 37.37
C LYS A 235 5.20 1.08 37.76
N GLU A 236 4.50 0.32 36.93
CA GLU A 236 4.19 -1.10 37.12
C GLU A 236 4.26 -1.86 35.79
N GLU A 237 4.35 -3.19 35.87
CA GLU A 237 4.57 -4.08 34.72
C GLU A 237 3.40 -4.11 33.72
N HIS A 238 3.67 -4.57 32.50
CA HIS A 238 2.68 -4.78 31.44
C HIS A 238 1.93 -3.51 31.00
N THR A 239 2.52 -2.33 31.17
CA THR A 239 1.97 -1.08 30.63
C THR A 239 2.23 -0.96 29.12
N GLU A 240 1.26 -0.44 28.38
CA GLU A 240 1.37 -0.20 26.94
C GLU A 240 1.22 1.30 26.63
N THR A 241 2.18 1.87 25.91
CA THR A 241 2.17 3.28 25.48
C THR A 241 2.29 3.41 23.96
N SER A 242 1.50 4.29 23.33
CA SER A 242 1.72 4.77 21.97
C SER A 242 1.82 6.30 21.94
N MET A 243 2.81 6.82 21.23
CA MET A 243 3.08 8.25 21.08
C MET A 243 3.22 8.58 19.60
N ASP A 244 2.21 9.24 19.04
CA ASP A 244 2.10 9.47 17.60
C ASP A 244 2.10 10.99 17.33
N GLY A 245 2.97 11.45 16.43
CA GLY A 245 3.17 12.87 16.16
C GLY A 245 3.11 13.21 14.69
N ILE A 246 2.43 14.30 14.34
CA ILE A 246 2.50 14.91 13.00
C ILE A 246 2.78 16.40 13.13
N THR A 247 3.78 16.86 12.38
CA THR A 247 4.15 18.28 12.24
C THR A 247 4.04 18.68 10.77
N VAL A 248 3.29 19.73 10.46
CA VAL A 248 3.25 20.34 9.11
C VAL A 248 3.32 21.86 9.29
N ILE A 249 4.48 22.46 8.99
CA ILE A 249 4.74 23.89 9.27
C ILE A 249 5.55 24.57 8.17
N ASP A 250 5.37 25.89 8.04
CA ASP A 250 5.95 26.74 6.98
C ASP A 250 6.64 28.02 7.52
N GLY A 251 7.01 28.91 6.60
CA GLY A 251 7.39 30.29 6.87
C GLY A 251 8.61 30.43 7.78
N LYS A 252 8.36 30.71 9.06
CA LYS A 252 9.38 30.84 10.13
C LYS A 252 8.92 30.15 11.43
N GLN A 253 7.97 29.22 11.32
CA GLN A 253 7.45 28.48 12.46
C GLN A 253 8.53 27.55 13.03
N MET A 254 8.41 27.24 14.32
CA MET A 254 9.26 26.25 14.97
C MET A 254 8.43 25.30 15.84
N VAL A 255 8.65 24.00 15.72
CA VAL A 255 8.03 22.98 16.56
C VAL A 255 9.12 22.07 17.14
N ASP A 256 9.13 21.92 18.45
CA ASP A 256 10.13 21.19 19.24
C ASP A 256 9.45 20.07 20.03
N HIS A 257 9.54 18.83 19.55
CA HIS A 257 9.03 17.65 20.27
C HIS A 257 10.14 17.06 21.14
N HIS A 258 9.87 16.98 22.44
CA HIS A 258 10.82 16.57 23.45
C HIS A 258 10.20 15.47 24.31
N THR A 259 10.52 14.22 23.99
CA THR A 259 9.81 13.05 24.50
C THR A 259 10.70 12.21 25.40
N LEU A 260 10.12 11.68 26.47
CA LEU A 260 10.78 10.76 27.41
C LEU A 260 9.84 9.59 27.70
N VAL A 261 10.28 8.36 27.41
CA VAL A 261 9.63 7.15 27.93
C VAL A 261 10.58 6.45 28.89
N ASP A 262 10.17 6.39 30.15
CA ASP A 262 10.99 5.99 31.29
C ASP A 262 10.53 4.62 31.83
N HIS A 263 11.16 3.56 31.32
CA HIS A 263 10.93 2.17 31.69
C HIS A 263 11.72 1.83 32.96
N LYS A 264 11.02 1.75 34.10
CA LYS A 264 11.59 1.41 35.43
C LYS A 264 11.31 -0.01 35.91
N VAL A 265 10.45 -0.71 35.20
CA VAL A 265 9.80 -1.97 35.58
C VAL A 265 9.72 -2.89 34.36
N PRO A 266 9.75 -4.22 34.55
CA PRO A 266 9.85 -5.16 33.44
C PRO A 266 8.54 -5.38 32.68
N ASN A 267 8.65 -6.07 31.53
CA ASN A 267 7.53 -6.51 30.70
C ASN A 267 6.62 -5.40 30.10
N CYS A 268 7.14 -4.18 29.92
CA CYS A 268 6.37 -3.03 29.39
C CYS A 268 6.64 -2.74 27.90
N TYR A 269 5.67 -2.12 27.23
CA TYR A 269 5.70 -1.79 25.81
C TYR A 269 5.56 -0.28 25.55
N SER A 270 6.38 0.27 24.65
CA SER A 270 6.20 1.63 24.14
C SER A 270 6.51 1.76 22.65
N ASN A 271 5.62 2.39 21.88
CA ASN A 271 5.86 2.71 20.47
C ASN A 271 5.73 4.23 20.24
N GLU A 272 6.70 4.80 19.54
CA GLU A 272 6.75 6.23 19.23
C GLU A 272 7.00 6.47 17.73
N LEU A 273 6.13 7.23 17.08
CA LEU A 273 6.20 7.56 15.65
C LEU A 273 5.89 9.05 15.41
N TYR A 274 6.93 9.84 15.17
CA TYR A 274 6.81 11.28 14.86
C TYR A 274 7.15 11.55 13.39
N LYS A 275 6.19 12.07 12.63
CA LYS A 275 6.39 12.50 11.23
C LYS A 275 6.39 14.02 11.09
N GLY A 276 7.35 14.55 10.33
CA GLY A 276 7.49 15.99 10.09
C GLY A 276 7.51 16.37 8.61
N ILE A 277 6.83 17.45 8.25
CA ILE A 277 6.85 18.10 6.94
C ILE A 277 7.18 19.58 7.18
N TYR A 278 8.27 20.08 6.58
CA TYR A 278 8.78 21.42 6.83
C TYR A 278 8.97 22.19 5.53
N ASP A 279 8.27 23.30 5.38
CA ASP A 279 8.35 24.20 4.21
C ASP A 279 9.07 25.51 4.52
N ASP A 280 9.35 26.29 3.48
CA ASP A 280 9.92 27.63 3.55
C ASP A 280 11.18 27.68 4.45
N SER A 281 11.21 28.42 5.56
CA SER A 281 12.32 28.45 6.54
C SER A 281 11.90 27.91 7.91
N ALA A 282 10.95 26.98 7.94
CA ALA A 282 10.48 26.36 9.17
C ALA A 282 11.55 25.45 9.82
N ARG A 283 11.44 25.26 11.15
CA ARG A 283 12.37 24.42 11.92
C ARG A 283 11.64 23.39 12.79
N GLY A 284 11.90 22.12 12.53
CA GLY A 284 11.62 21.04 13.47
C GLY A 284 12.75 20.84 14.48
N VAL A 285 12.40 20.35 15.65
CA VAL A 285 13.30 19.61 16.55
C VAL A 285 12.55 18.36 17.01
N PHE A 286 13.24 17.23 17.01
CA PHE A 286 12.78 15.99 17.65
C PHE A 286 13.90 15.48 18.58
N ASN A 287 13.70 15.58 19.88
CA ASN A 287 14.61 15.09 20.91
C ASN A 287 13.90 14.03 21.77
N GLY A 288 13.71 12.85 21.19
CA GLY A 288 13.14 11.71 21.92
C GLY A 288 14.18 10.92 22.70
N LYS A 289 13.76 10.36 23.83
CA LYS A 289 14.58 9.52 24.69
C LYS A 289 13.77 8.37 25.28
N VAL A 290 14.10 7.15 24.85
CA VAL A 290 13.74 5.93 25.57
C VAL A 290 14.82 5.65 26.62
N MET A 291 14.41 5.54 27.88
CA MET A 291 15.25 5.19 29.03
C MET A 291 14.81 3.83 29.57
N VAL A 292 15.73 2.86 29.67
CA VAL A 292 15.45 1.52 30.18
C VAL A 292 16.39 1.18 31.34
N HIS A 293 15.87 1.24 32.56
CA HIS A 293 16.63 1.02 33.79
C HIS A 293 17.00 -0.46 34.00
N PRO A 294 18.02 -0.79 34.84
CA PRO A 294 18.54 -2.18 34.98
C PRO A 294 17.53 -3.27 35.42
N HIS A 295 16.37 -2.88 35.93
CA HIS A 295 15.31 -3.79 36.36
C HIS A 295 14.14 -3.86 35.36
N ALA A 296 14.14 -3.03 34.32
CA ALA A 296 13.18 -3.05 33.21
C ALA A 296 13.58 -4.08 32.13
N GLN A 297 13.68 -5.33 32.56
CA GLN A 297 13.95 -6.48 31.70
C GLN A 297 12.67 -6.83 30.91
N LYS A 298 12.78 -7.40 29.72
CA LYS A 298 11.67 -7.64 28.77
C LYS A 298 10.91 -6.38 28.36
N THR A 299 11.52 -5.20 28.48
CA THR A 299 11.02 -3.98 27.85
C THR A 299 11.07 -4.12 26.33
N ASN A 300 9.98 -3.73 25.68
CA ASN A 300 9.88 -3.64 24.23
C ASN A 300 9.61 -2.19 23.82
N ALA A 301 10.53 -1.54 23.10
CA ALA A 301 10.47 -0.10 22.84
C ALA A 301 10.92 0.30 21.43
N PHE A 302 10.04 0.98 20.69
CA PHE A 302 10.28 1.47 19.33
C PHE A 302 10.14 2.98 19.27
N GLN A 303 11.07 3.67 18.60
CA GLN A 303 11.07 5.14 18.47
C GLN A 303 11.54 5.57 17.08
N GLN A 304 10.64 6.07 16.24
CA GLN A 304 10.94 6.49 14.87
C GLN A 304 10.55 7.94 14.58
N ASN A 305 11.50 8.75 14.08
CA ASN A 305 11.21 10.09 13.57
C ASN A 305 11.55 10.24 12.08
N ASN A 306 10.53 10.34 11.22
CA ASN A 306 10.69 10.49 9.77
C ASN A 306 10.33 11.91 9.33
N ASN A 307 11.10 12.52 8.42
CA ASN A 307 10.91 13.92 8.07
C ASN A 307 11.08 14.18 6.56
N ILE A 308 10.24 15.06 6.01
CA ILE A 308 10.36 15.64 4.67
C ILE A 308 10.67 17.13 4.79
N LEU A 309 11.72 17.57 4.11
CA LEU A 309 12.05 18.97 3.86
C LEU A 309 11.56 19.34 2.45
N LEU A 310 10.73 20.38 2.34
CA LEU A 310 10.18 20.84 1.06
C LEU A 310 11.06 21.88 0.36
N THR A 311 12.00 22.52 1.08
CA THR A 311 13.01 23.43 0.50
C THR A 311 14.34 23.32 1.24
N ASP A 312 15.44 23.73 0.59
CA ASP A 312 16.79 23.76 1.18
C ASP A 312 16.97 24.78 2.32
N LYS A 313 15.92 25.55 2.65
CA LYS A 313 15.90 26.51 3.77
C LYS A 313 15.19 25.97 5.01
N SER A 314 14.35 24.93 4.87
CA SER A 314 13.70 24.29 6.01
C SER A 314 14.66 23.30 6.66
N SER A 315 14.46 23.01 7.95
CA SER A 315 15.43 22.22 8.72
C SER A 315 14.76 21.42 9.84
N VAL A 316 15.39 20.31 10.24
CA VAL A 316 14.99 19.54 11.43
C VAL A 316 16.22 19.04 12.18
N ASP A 317 16.33 19.36 13.46
CA ASP A 317 17.32 18.73 14.36
C ASP A 317 16.69 17.45 14.95
N THR A 318 17.07 16.27 14.46
CA THR A 318 16.57 14.99 15.00
C THR A 318 17.64 14.30 15.87
N LYS A 319 17.24 13.85 17.06
CA LYS A 319 18.08 13.18 18.05
C LYS A 319 17.29 12.08 18.79
N PRO A 320 16.82 11.02 18.10
CA PRO A 320 16.23 9.86 18.78
C PRO A 320 17.30 9.16 19.62
N GLN A 321 17.09 9.06 20.93
CA GLN A 321 18.02 8.44 21.88
C GLN A 321 17.42 7.18 22.50
N LEU A 322 18.31 6.24 22.84
CA LEU A 322 17.97 4.98 23.50
C LEU A 322 19.08 4.68 24.52
N GLU A 323 18.77 4.83 25.80
CA GLU A 323 19.67 4.53 26.92
C GLU A 323 19.20 3.28 27.64
N ILE A 324 19.89 2.17 27.39
CA ILE A 324 19.57 0.85 27.94
C ILE A 324 20.61 0.47 29.00
N TYR A 325 20.12 0.06 30.16
CA TYR A 325 20.91 -0.48 31.27
C TYR A 325 20.42 -1.87 31.74
N ALA A 326 19.43 -2.45 31.05
CA ALA A 326 18.95 -3.82 31.22
C ALA A 326 19.50 -4.75 30.11
N ASP A 327 19.53 -6.06 30.36
CA ASP A 327 20.23 -7.05 29.51
C ASP A 327 19.30 -7.76 28.52
N ASP A 328 18.08 -8.08 28.94
CA ASP A 328 17.00 -8.69 28.16
C ASP A 328 16.03 -7.59 27.72
N VAL A 329 16.19 -7.01 26.52
CA VAL A 329 15.27 -5.99 25.97
C VAL A 329 15.13 -6.11 24.45
N GLN A 330 13.97 -5.75 23.91
CA GLN A 330 13.77 -5.55 22.47
C GLN A 330 13.58 -4.06 22.21
N CYS A 331 14.65 -3.32 21.90
CA CYS A 331 14.56 -1.89 21.67
C CYS A 331 15.17 -1.48 20.33
N SER A 332 14.54 -0.53 19.63
CA SER A 332 15.16 0.13 18.48
C SER A 332 14.73 1.58 18.36
N HIS A 333 15.59 2.37 17.71
CA HIS A 333 15.29 3.75 17.35
C HIS A 333 15.83 4.07 15.96
N GLY A 334 15.22 5.03 15.29
CA GLY A 334 15.64 5.43 13.94
C GLY A 334 15.12 6.81 13.55
N CYS A 335 15.79 7.44 12.59
CA CYS A 335 15.30 8.66 11.97
C CYS A 335 15.54 8.64 10.46
N THR A 336 14.68 9.33 9.73
CA THR A 336 14.90 9.67 8.32
C THR A 336 14.67 11.16 8.11
N ILE A 337 15.46 11.75 7.20
CA ILE A 337 15.26 13.10 6.67
C ILE A 337 15.50 12.99 5.17
N GLY A 338 14.55 13.46 4.37
CA GLY A 338 14.65 13.48 2.91
C GLY A 338 13.90 14.65 2.30
N GLN A 339 13.94 14.74 0.97
CA GLN A 339 13.02 15.57 0.19
C GLN A 339 11.88 14.70 -0.35
N LEU A 340 10.93 15.28 -1.07
CA LEU A 340 9.92 14.50 -1.79
C LEU A 340 10.58 13.67 -2.90
N ASP A 341 10.12 12.43 -3.06
CA ASP A 341 10.54 11.52 -4.13
C ASP A 341 10.15 12.10 -5.50
N GLU A 342 11.15 12.45 -6.31
CA GLU A 342 10.96 13.07 -7.62
C GLU A 342 10.39 12.09 -8.67
N ASP A 343 10.69 10.79 -8.57
CA ASP A 343 10.16 9.76 -9.47
C ASP A 343 8.68 9.49 -9.15
N ALA A 344 8.31 9.43 -7.87
CA ALA A 344 6.91 9.34 -7.44
C ALA A 344 6.12 10.60 -7.80
N LEU A 345 6.74 11.79 -7.69
CA LEU A 345 6.13 13.06 -8.11
C LEU A 345 5.96 13.14 -9.63
N PHE A 346 6.96 12.69 -10.39
CA PHE A 346 6.91 12.57 -11.84
C PHE A 346 5.83 11.58 -12.27
N TYR A 347 5.72 10.42 -11.60
CA TYR A 347 4.70 9.41 -11.86
C TYR A 347 3.29 10.00 -11.72
N LEU A 348 2.99 10.69 -10.62
CA LEU A 348 1.68 11.35 -10.44
C LEU A 348 1.45 12.46 -11.47
N LYS A 349 2.46 13.28 -11.78
CA LYS A 349 2.40 14.31 -12.84
C LYS A 349 2.13 13.70 -14.22
N SER A 350 2.66 12.51 -14.53
CA SER A 350 2.39 11.79 -15.78
C SER A 350 0.92 11.36 -15.93
N ARG A 351 0.20 11.19 -14.82
CA ARG A 351 -1.25 10.88 -14.78
C ARG A 351 -2.15 12.12 -14.85
N GLY A 352 -1.58 13.29 -15.17
CA GLY A 352 -2.32 14.55 -15.19
C GLY A 352 -2.64 15.12 -13.81
N ILE A 353 -2.14 14.52 -12.72
CA ILE A 353 -2.25 15.08 -11.37
C ILE A 353 -1.24 16.23 -11.28
N PRO A 354 -1.67 17.50 -11.19
CA PRO A 354 -0.76 18.63 -11.26
C PRO A 354 0.14 18.70 -10.02
N GLU A 355 1.30 19.36 -10.14
CA GLU A 355 2.38 19.23 -9.16
C GLU A 355 1.98 19.57 -7.72
N LYS A 356 1.12 20.57 -7.49
CA LYS A 356 0.68 20.94 -6.14
C LYS A 356 -0.15 19.83 -5.50
N GLU A 357 -1.04 19.24 -6.27
CA GLU A 357 -1.92 18.14 -5.89
C GLU A 357 -1.16 16.81 -5.78
N ALA A 358 -0.19 16.57 -6.65
CA ALA A 358 0.70 15.41 -6.58
C ALA A 358 1.62 15.47 -5.35
N LYS A 359 2.21 16.64 -5.06
CA LYS A 359 2.92 16.88 -3.80
C LYS A 359 2.00 16.67 -2.59
N ALA A 360 0.76 17.16 -2.63
CA ALA A 360 -0.21 16.94 -1.56
C ALA A 360 -0.53 15.45 -1.33
N LEU A 361 -0.71 14.65 -2.40
CA LEU A 361 -0.95 13.21 -2.27
C LEU A 361 0.24 12.45 -1.68
N LEU A 362 1.48 12.77 -2.09
CA LEU A 362 2.69 12.15 -1.51
C LEU A 362 2.88 12.54 -0.04
N LEU A 363 2.62 13.80 0.31
CA LEU A 363 2.67 14.28 1.68
C LEU A 363 1.54 13.70 2.55
N TYR A 364 0.37 13.43 1.97
CA TYR A 364 -0.72 12.72 2.62
C TYR A 364 -0.37 11.24 2.87
N ALA A 365 0.14 10.53 1.85
CA ALA A 365 0.61 9.15 1.98
C ALA A 365 1.78 9.02 2.96
N PHE A 366 2.63 10.05 3.07
CA PHE A 366 3.64 10.13 4.11
C PHE A 366 3.03 10.36 5.50
N ALA A 367 2.13 11.33 5.65
CA ALA A 367 1.55 11.70 6.94
C ALA A 367 0.58 10.65 7.52
N SER A 368 -0.13 9.89 6.68
CA SER A 368 -1.21 8.98 7.07
C SER A 368 -0.79 7.89 8.06
N ASP A 369 0.48 7.43 8.03
CA ASP A 369 0.98 6.49 9.03
C ASP A 369 0.98 7.08 10.45
N GLY A 370 1.24 8.38 10.60
CA GLY A 370 1.15 9.08 11.88
C GLY A 370 -0.28 9.32 12.36
N LEU A 371 -1.28 9.03 11.50
CA LEU A 371 -2.71 9.06 11.86
C LEU A 371 -3.25 7.69 12.29
N ARG A 372 -2.45 6.60 12.21
CA ARG A 372 -2.91 5.23 12.51
C ARG A 372 -3.56 5.08 13.89
N ASN A 373 -3.10 5.83 14.89
CA ASN A 373 -3.65 5.83 16.25
C ASN A 373 -4.65 6.97 16.54
N ALA A 374 -4.99 7.81 15.55
CA ALA A 374 -6.03 8.85 15.64
C ALA A 374 -7.44 8.36 15.27
N VAL A 375 -7.57 7.06 14.93
CA VAL A 375 -8.76 6.44 14.31
C VAL A 375 -9.95 6.24 15.28
N SER A 376 -9.78 6.40 16.60
CA SER A 376 -10.84 6.13 17.59
C SER A 376 -11.89 7.26 17.73
N ILE A 377 -12.07 8.10 16.71
CA ILE A 377 -13.09 9.15 16.67
C ILE A 377 -13.77 9.11 15.31
N GLU A 378 -15.07 8.76 15.29
CA GLU A 378 -15.88 8.72 14.07
C GLU A 378 -16.01 10.10 13.39
N ASN A 379 -16.27 10.11 12.08
CA ASN A 379 -16.54 11.30 11.22
C ASN A 379 -15.48 12.41 11.24
N VAL A 380 -14.37 12.18 11.94
CA VAL A 380 -13.18 13.03 11.90
C VAL A 380 -12.46 12.92 10.54
N ASN A 381 -13.03 12.19 9.55
CA ASN A 381 -12.65 12.07 8.12
C ASN A 381 -13.26 13.16 7.21
N ASP A 382 -14.50 13.60 7.47
CA ASP A 382 -15.19 14.58 6.61
C ASP A 382 -14.64 16.02 6.74
N LEU A 383 -13.71 16.24 7.67
CA LEU A 383 -13.03 17.52 7.89
C LEU A 383 -11.78 17.71 7.01
N LEU A 384 -11.30 16.68 6.30
CA LEU A 384 -10.08 16.74 5.49
C LEU A 384 -10.23 17.51 4.16
N ASP A 385 -11.45 17.83 3.75
CA ASP A 385 -11.79 18.55 2.50
C ASP A 385 -11.24 17.85 1.23
N VAL A 386 -11.16 16.51 1.27
CA VAL A 386 -10.89 15.66 0.09
C VAL A 386 -12.07 15.79 -0.86
N PRO A 387 -11.84 16.09 -2.17
CA PRO A 387 -12.91 16.08 -3.14
C PRO A 387 -13.56 14.70 -3.22
N GLN A 388 -14.85 14.60 -2.87
CA GLN A 388 -15.64 13.44 -3.26
C GLN A 388 -15.64 13.33 -4.79
N GLU A 389 -15.61 12.11 -5.33
CA GLU A 389 -15.79 11.90 -6.77
C GLU A 389 -17.20 12.37 -7.17
N ASP A 390 -17.25 13.55 -7.80
CA ASP A 390 -18.48 14.25 -8.12
C ASP A 390 -19.37 13.37 -9.02
N SER A 391 -20.61 13.10 -8.57
CA SER A 391 -21.46 12.09 -9.20
C SER A 391 -21.74 12.46 -10.67
N THR A 392 -21.44 11.56 -11.60
CA THR A 392 -21.56 11.77 -13.06
C THR A 392 -22.94 12.33 -13.41
N THR A 393 -23.00 13.63 -13.69
CA THR A 393 -24.27 14.37 -13.85
C THR A 393 -24.68 14.31 -15.32
N PRO A 394 -25.85 13.74 -15.67
CA PRO A 394 -26.24 13.62 -17.08
C PRO A 394 -26.38 14.98 -17.78
N VAL A 395 -25.93 15.06 -19.04
CA VAL A 395 -26.14 16.19 -19.97
C VAL A 395 -27.52 16.80 -19.78
N LYS A 396 -27.62 18.11 -19.57
CA LYS A 396 -28.89 18.79 -19.24
C LYS A 396 -29.67 19.10 -20.50
N GLU A 397 -30.97 19.31 -20.35
CA GLU A 397 -31.87 19.60 -21.48
C GLU A 397 -31.43 20.84 -22.28
N VAL A 398 -30.91 21.86 -21.60
CA VAL A 398 -30.38 23.08 -22.25
C VAL A 398 -29.08 22.86 -23.03
N GLU A 399 -28.27 21.87 -22.65
CA GLU A 399 -27.04 21.47 -23.35
C GLU A 399 -27.40 20.67 -24.60
N ALA A 400 -28.22 19.64 -24.46
CA ALA A 400 -28.70 18.82 -25.58
C ALA A 400 -29.51 19.65 -26.60
N ARG A 401 -30.27 20.66 -26.14
CA ARG A 401 -30.97 21.60 -27.02
C ARG A 401 -30.01 22.48 -27.82
N ALA A 402 -28.93 22.98 -27.22
CA ALA A 402 -27.91 23.76 -27.92
C ALA A 402 -27.19 22.92 -28.99
N ILE A 403 -26.94 21.63 -28.72
CA ILE A 403 -26.42 20.68 -29.72
C ILE A 403 -27.40 20.52 -30.89
N TYR A 404 -28.70 20.30 -30.61
CA TYR A 404 -29.74 20.18 -31.65
C TYR A 404 -29.80 21.42 -32.55
N ASP A 405 -29.88 22.63 -31.96
CA ASP A 405 -30.00 23.87 -32.71
C ASP A 405 -28.72 24.20 -33.49
N PHE A 406 -27.54 23.82 -32.98
CA PHE A 406 -26.28 23.94 -33.72
C PHE A 406 -26.23 23.00 -34.95
N ILE A 407 -26.54 21.72 -34.77
CA ILE A 407 -26.54 20.71 -35.86
C ILE A 407 -27.53 21.11 -36.95
N LYS A 408 -28.77 21.48 -36.58
CA LYS A 408 -29.79 21.98 -37.54
C LYS A 408 -29.32 23.22 -38.30
N LYS A 409 -28.62 24.15 -37.63
CA LYS A 409 -28.14 25.41 -38.24
C LYS A 409 -26.96 25.20 -39.19
N GLN A 410 -26.07 24.25 -38.89
CA GLN A 410 -24.89 23.95 -39.72
C GLN A 410 -25.18 22.90 -40.81
N GLY A 411 -26.29 22.16 -40.71
CA GLY A 411 -26.67 21.13 -41.69
C GLY A 411 -25.85 19.83 -41.60
N LEU A 412 -25.37 19.51 -40.38
CA LEU A 412 -24.49 18.36 -40.12
C LEU A 412 -25.28 17.04 -40.19
N GLN A 413 -24.64 15.96 -40.64
CA GLN A 413 -25.29 14.71 -41.04
C GLN A 413 -24.54 13.44 -40.63
N ARG A 414 -23.21 13.44 -40.58
CA ARG A 414 -22.39 12.28 -40.18
C ARG A 414 -21.84 12.57 -38.80
N THR A 415 -22.48 11.97 -37.80
CA THR A 415 -22.32 12.37 -36.41
C THR A 415 -21.91 11.20 -35.51
N LEU A 416 -20.95 11.45 -34.64
CA LEU A 416 -20.43 10.50 -33.64
C LEU A 416 -20.56 11.11 -32.23
N GLU A 417 -20.92 10.30 -31.25
CA GLU A 417 -20.83 10.60 -29.82
C GLU A 417 -19.91 9.57 -29.14
N ILE A 418 -19.03 10.04 -28.27
CA ILE A 418 -18.23 9.21 -27.37
C ILE A 418 -18.80 9.47 -25.97
N GLY A 419 -19.36 8.45 -25.35
CA GLY A 419 -20.42 8.60 -24.35
C GLY A 419 -21.80 8.27 -24.96
N PHE A 420 -22.78 7.95 -24.09
CA PHE A 420 -24.19 7.75 -24.48
C PHE A 420 -25.11 7.77 -23.24
N ALA A 421 -24.79 6.99 -22.20
CA ALA A 421 -25.43 7.01 -20.87
C ALA A 421 -26.99 6.94 -20.90
N TYR A 422 -27.70 8.06 -20.67
CA TYR A 422 -29.16 8.11 -20.74
C TYR A 422 -29.72 8.59 -22.09
N ALA A 423 -28.86 8.70 -23.10
CA ALA A 423 -29.12 9.01 -24.50
C ALA A 423 -29.81 10.37 -24.79
N ARG A 424 -29.74 11.35 -23.88
CA ARG A 424 -30.39 12.66 -24.09
C ARG A 424 -29.72 13.46 -25.22
N SER A 425 -28.40 13.50 -25.24
CA SER A 425 -27.53 14.05 -26.29
C SER A 425 -27.78 13.35 -27.62
N ALA A 426 -27.51 12.04 -27.69
CA ALA A 426 -27.73 11.22 -28.88
C ALA A 426 -29.16 11.32 -29.47
N SER A 427 -30.20 11.35 -28.62
CA SER A 427 -31.59 11.56 -29.09
C SER A 427 -31.80 12.94 -29.73
N HIS A 428 -31.22 13.98 -29.16
CA HIS A 428 -31.22 15.32 -29.76
C HIS A 428 -30.41 15.36 -31.07
N ILE A 429 -29.27 14.66 -31.15
CA ILE A 429 -28.47 14.55 -32.37
C ILE A 429 -29.26 13.83 -33.48
N MET A 430 -29.89 12.69 -33.19
CA MET A 430 -30.73 11.95 -34.16
C MET A 430 -31.94 12.74 -34.66
N LEU A 431 -32.58 13.54 -33.79
CA LEU A 431 -33.66 14.45 -34.19
C LEU A 431 -33.12 15.66 -35.02
N ALA A 432 -31.88 16.07 -34.76
CA ALA A 432 -31.23 17.18 -35.46
C ALA A 432 -30.74 16.79 -36.85
N THR A 433 -30.10 15.63 -37.03
CA THR A 433 -29.68 15.13 -38.34
C THR A 433 -30.87 14.57 -39.13
N GLY A 434 -31.76 13.82 -38.48
CA GLY A 434 -32.76 12.96 -39.12
C GLY A 434 -32.19 11.64 -39.68
N ASN A 435 -30.87 11.49 -39.66
CA ASN A 435 -30.09 10.39 -40.24
C ASN A 435 -29.62 9.41 -39.14
N LYS A 436 -28.83 8.40 -39.53
CA LYS A 436 -28.05 7.59 -38.60
C LYS A 436 -27.08 8.43 -37.75
N HIS A 437 -26.88 8.01 -36.52
CA HIS A 437 -25.96 8.56 -35.55
C HIS A 437 -25.20 7.41 -34.86
N ILE A 438 -23.88 7.57 -34.71
CA ILE A 438 -23.04 6.59 -34.02
C ILE A 438 -22.79 7.07 -32.59
N ALA A 439 -22.89 6.17 -31.61
CA ALA A 439 -22.46 6.44 -30.25
C ALA A 439 -21.52 5.33 -29.75
N ILE A 440 -20.59 5.65 -28.84
CA ILE A 440 -19.65 4.68 -28.23
C ILE A 440 -19.87 4.68 -26.71
N ASP A 441 -20.37 3.57 -26.16
CA ASP A 441 -20.59 3.38 -24.71
C ASP A 441 -20.58 1.89 -24.32
N PRO A 442 -19.53 1.41 -23.63
CA PRO A 442 -19.47 0.04 -23.11
C PRO A 442 -20.32 -0.16 -21.85
N PHE A 443 -20.77 0.92 -21.20
CA PHE A 443 -21.36 0.91 -19.85
C PHE A 443 -22.89 0.94 -19.83
N GLN A 444 -23.61 0.74 -20.95
CA GLN A 444 -25.08 0.76 -20.95
C GLN A 444 -25.73 -0.15 -19.90
N LYS A 445 -25.14 -1.31 -19.58
CA LYS A 445 -25.60 -2.18 -18.47
C LYS A 445 -25.61 -1.46 -17.12
N ARG A 446 -24.59 -0.63 -16.82
CA ARG A 446 -24.46 0.18 -15.58
C ARG A 446 -25.58 1.21 -15.44
N TYR A 447 -26.07 1.76 -16.56
CA TYR A 447 -27.22 2.67 -16.61
C TYR A 447 -28.57 1.95 -16.69
N GLY A 448 -28.63 0.64 -16.43
CA GLY A 448 -29.85 -0.17 -16.53
C GLY A 448 -30.40 -0.27 -17.96
N SER A 449 -29.54 -0.09 -18.98
CA SER A 449 -29.91 0.10 -20.40
C SER A 449 -30.87 1.29 -20.64
N GLY A 450 -30.85 2.30 -19.76
CA GLY A 450 -31.76 3.44 -19.81
C GLY A 450 -31.66 4.28 -21.09
N GLY A 451 -30.47 4.42 -21.67
CA GLY A 451 -30.27 5.11 -22.95
C GLY A 451 -30.99 4.41 -24.11
N LEU A 452 -30.77 3.11 -24.26
CA LEU A 452 -31.46 2.28 -25.25
C LEU A 452 -32.99 2.28 -25.06
N ALA A 453 -33.46 2.22 -23.81
CA ALA A 453 -34.89 2.30 -23.50
C ALA A 453 -35.51 3.66 -23.89
N ASN A 454 -34.78 4.76 -23.69
CA ASN A 454 -35.21 6.11 -24.09
C ASN A 454 -35.27 6.26 -25.61
N VAL A 455 -34.24 5.84 -26.35
CA VAL A 455 -34.18 5.89 -27.82
C VAL A 455 -35.33 5.11 -28.45
N LYS A 456 -35.58 3.88 -27.96
CA LYS A 456 -36.71 3.05 -28.42
C LYS A 456 -38.07 3.65 -28.10
N LYS A 457 -38.22 4.31 -26.94
CA LYS A 457 -39.44 5.03 -26.56
C LYS A 457 -39.72 6.26 -27.44
N LEU A 458 -38.68 6.83 -28.05
CA LEU A 458 -38.79 7.94 -29.00
C LEU A 458 -38.97 7.49 -30.47
N GLY A 459 -38.85 6.19 -30.76
CA GLY A 459 -38.90 5.66 -32.13
C GLY A 459 -37.70 6.12 -32.97
N LEU A 460 -36.50 6.04 -32.39
CA LEU A 460 -35.22 6.43 -33.00
C LEU A 460 -34.24 5.24 -33.08
N ASP A 461 -34.69 4.02 -32.75
CA ASP A 461 -33.86 2.81 -32.71
C ASP A 461 -33.43 2.31 -34.11
N ASP A 462 -34.09 2.76 -35.19
CA ASP A 462 -33.62 2.56 -36.57
C ASP A 462 -32.41 3.45 -36.96
N LYS A 463 -32.09 4.45 -36.12
CA LYS A 463 -31.09 5.49 -36.40
C LYS A 463 -29.85 5.42 -35.50
N LEU A 464 -29.88 4.61 -34.45
CA LEU A 464 -28.75 4.46 -33.55
C LEU A 464 -27.82 3.34 -34.00
N GLU A 465 -26.54 3.65 -34.11
CA GLU A 465 -25.44 2.70 -34.29
C GLU A 465 -24.57 2.75 -33.02
N LEU A 466 -24.91 1.93 -32.02
CA LEU A 466 -24.25 1.94 -30.72
C LEU A 466 -23.12 0.91 -30.65
N ILE A 467 -21.89 1.40 -30.47
CA ILE A 467 -20.69 0.60 -30.29
C ILE A 467 -20.50 0.32 -28.80
N HIS A 468 -20.62 -0.95 -28.41
CA HIS A 468 -20.49 -1.42 -27.02
C HIS A 468 -19.05 -1.79 -26.66
N ASP A 469 -18.12 -0.86 -26.89
CA ASP A 469 -16.69 -1.02 -26.61
C ASP A 469 -16.12 0.30 -26.08
N PHE A 470 -14.92 0.26 -25.51
CA PHE A 470 -14.19 1.44 -25.06
C PHE A 470 -13.75 2.29 -26.25
N SER A 471 -13.72 3.60 -26.09
CA SER A 471 -13.33 4.55 -27.13
C SER A 471 -11.91 4.34 -27.66
N HIS A 472 -10.98 3.92 -26.79
CA HIS A 472 -9.61 3.58 -27.18
C HIS A 472 -9.48 2.34 -28.09
N ASN A 473 -10.55 1.53 -28.23
CA ASN A 473 -10.67 0.45 -29.21
C ASN A 473 -11.50 0.88 -30.42
N ALA A 474 -12.69 1.45 -30.14
CA ALA A 474 -13.69 1.81 -31.15
C ALA A 474 -13.22 2.90 -32.12
N LEU A 475 -12.53 3.94 -31.62
CA LEU A 475 -12.06 5.04 -32.46
C LEU A 475 -10.94 4.61 -33.44
N PRO A 476 -9.88 3.87 -33.04
CA PRO A 476 -8.92 3.33 -34.00
C PRO A 476 -9.56 2.33 -35.00
N ALA A 477 -10.62 1.62 -34.63
CA ALA A 477 -11.37 0.79 -35.59
C ALA A 477 -12.06 1.65 -36.66
N LEU A 478 -12.79 2.71 -36.26
CA LEU A 478 -13.40 3.68 -37.19
C LEU A 478 -12.36 4.37 -38.08
N VAL A 479 -11.12 4.57 -37.60
CA VAL A 479 -10.01 5.12 -38.40
C VAL A 479 -9.52 4.12 -39.45
N LYS A 480 -9.40 2.82 -39.10
CA LYS A 480 -9.06 1.74 -40.05
C LYS A 480 -10.11 1.58 -41.16
N GLU A 481 -11.38 1.84 -40.85
CA GLU A 481 -12.49 1.87 -41.81
C GLU A 481 -12.56 3.14 -42.68
N ASP A 482 -11.66 4.12 -42.46
CA ASP A 482 -11.68 5.46 -43.06
C ASP A 482 -13.02 6.21 -42.89
N ARG A 483 -13.72 5.98 -41.76
CA ARG A 483 -14.99 6.66 -41.46
C ARG A 483 -14.74 8.16 -41.25
N LYS A 484 -15.58 9.01 -41.86
CA LYS A 484 -15.50 10.47 -41.75
C LYS A 484 -16.79 11.10 -41.23
N PHE A 485 -16.62 12.06 -40.33
CA PHE A 485 -17.69 12.74 -39.61
C PHE A 485 -17.61 14.25 -39.80
N ASP A 486 -18.76 14.92 -39.84
CA ASP A 486 -18.85 16.38 -39.86
C ASP A 486 -19.15 16.97 -38.47
N PHE A 487 -19.48 16.10 -37.49
CA PHE A 487 -19.60 16.43 -36.07
C PHE A 487 -19.18 15.23 -35.20
N ILE A 488 -18.32 15.48 -34.20
CA ILE A 488 -18.00 14.50 -33.16
C ILE A 488 -18.19 15.16 -31.79
N PHE A 489 -18.89 14.50 -30.88
CA PHE A 489 -19.14 14.93 -29.50
C PHE A 489 -18.42 14.02 -28.50
N ILE A 490 -17.68 14.60 -27.56
CA ILE A 490 -16.83 13.90 -26.58
C ILE A 490 -17.37 14.17 -25.17
N ASP A 491 -17.96 13.13 -24.57
CA ASP A 491 -18.48 13.04 -23.19
C ASP A 491 -18.17 11.62 -22.62
N GLY A 492 -16.94 11.17 -22.85
CA GLY A 492 -16.45 9.80 -22.63
C GLY A 492 -15.91 9.53 -21.21
N ASP A 493 -14.75 8.87 -21.13
CA ASP A 493 -14.05 8.71 -19.84
C ASP A 493 -13.37 10.03 -19.47
N HIS A 494 -13.93 10.76 -18.49
CA HIS A 494 -13.46 12.11 -18.11
C HIS A 494 -12.07 12.18 -17.46
N LYS A 495 -11.19 11.18 -17.63
CA LYS A 495 -9.76 11.23 -17.29
C LYS A 495 -8.95 11.93 -18.38
N PHE A 496 -7.75 12.41 -18.06
CA PHE A 496 -6.91 13.12 -19.04
C PHE A 496 -6.46 12.22 -20.20
N ASP A 497 -5.99 11.01 -19.90
CA ASP A 497 -5.59 10.02 -20.88
C ASP A 497 -6.77 9.54 -21.73
N GLY A 498 -7.93 9.30 -21.13
CA GLY A 498 -9.20 9.04 -21.83
C GLY A 498 -9.54 10.12 -22.86
N ILE A 499 -9.78 11.36 -22.41
CA ILE A 499 -10.16 12.48 -23.30
C ILE A 499 -9.06 12.78 -24.34
N PHE A 500 -7.78 12.59 -24.01
CA PHE A 500 -6.69 12.84 -24.96
C PHE A 500 -6.64 11.77 -26.06
N VAL A 501 -6.89 10.50 -25.74
CA VAL A 501 -7.03 9.41 -26.72
C VAL A 501 -8.30 9.61 -27.57
N ASP A 502 -9.41 9.98 -26.95
CA ASP A 502 -10.67 10.30 -27.64
C ASP A 502 -10.46 11.41 -28.67
N TYR A 503 -9.83 12.50 -28.26
CA TYR A 503 -9.43 13.60 -29.13
C TYR A 503 -8.46 13.17 -30.24
N TYR A 504 -7.40 12.44 -29.88
CA TYR A 504 -6.33 12.03 -30.80
C TYR A 504 -6.89 11.22 -31.98
N TYR A 505 -7.74 10.22 -31.73
CA TYR A 505 -8.37 9.48 -32.82
C TYR A 505 -9.48 10.27 -33.52
N SER A 506 -10.26 11.08 -32.79
CA SER A 506 -11.29 11.94 -33.39
C SER A 506 -10.72 12.93 -34.43
N ASP A 507 -9.45 13.33 -34.30
CA ASP A 507 -8.77 14.19 -35.27
C ASP A 507 -8.58 13.52 -36.65
N PHE A 508 -8.35 12.20 -36.71
CA PHE A 508 -8.29 11.44 -37.96
C PHE A 508 -9.67 11.15 -38.56
N LEU A 509 -10.72 11.24 -37.74
CA LEU A 509 -12.12 10.96 -38.08
C LEU A 509 -12.93 12.19 -38.51
N ILE A 510 -12.58 13.39 -38.04
CA ILE A 510 -13.31 14.62 -38.35
C ILE A 510 -12.87 15.20 -39.71
N ASP A 511 -13.85 15.47 -40.58
CA ASP A 511 -13.63 16.12 -41.87
C ASP A 511 -13.10 17.56 -41.71
N LYS A 512 -12.34 18.03 -42.70
CA LYS A 512 -12.00 19.44 -42.84
C LYS A 512 -13.25 20.31 -42.91
N GLY A 513 -13.36 21.27 -42.00
CA GLY A 513 -14.55 22.10 -41.82
C GLY A 513 -15.59 21.50 -40.88
N GLY A 514 -15.44 20.26 -40.44
CA GLY A 514 -16.23 19.64 -39.37
C GLY A 514 -15.88 20.18 -37.97
N TYR A 515 -16.58 19.65 -36.97
CA TYR A 515 -16.61 20.21 -35.62
C TYR A 515 -16.38 19.16 -34.51
N LEU A 516 -15.50 19.46 -33.56
CA LEU A 516 -15.29 18.69 -32.32
C LEU A 516 -15.91 19.44 -31.15
N LEU A 517 -16.90 18.83 -30.50
CA LEU A 517 -17.54 19.34 -29.29
C LEU A 517 -17.08 18.54 -28.07
N PHE A 518 -16.61 19.22 -27.03
CA PHE A 518 -16.30 18.61 -25.73
C PHE A 518 -17.38 18.98 -24.71
N HIS A 519 -17.85 18.01 -23.94
CA HIS A 519 -18.70 18.20 -22.76
C HIS A 519 -17.88 18.42 -21.48
N ASP A 520 -18.56 18.65 -20.36
CA ASP A 520 -18.02 18.86 -19.01
C ASP A 520 -16.70 19.65 -18.95
N THR A 521 -16.67 20.78 -19.65
CA THR A 521 -15.46 21.62 -19.77
C THR A 521 -15.16 22.45 -18.51
N TRP A 522 -15.89 22.23 -17.41
CA TRP A 522 -15.44 22.62 -16.06
C TRP A 522 -14.39 21.65 -15.50
N MET A 523 -14.38 20.37 -15.93
CA MET A 523 -13.44 19.35 -15.46
C MET A 523 -12.02 19.64 -15.94
N ARG A 524 -11.03 19.34 -15.09
CA ARG A 524 -9.62 19.74 -15.30
C ARG A 524 -8.92 18.91 -16.38
N SER A 525 -9.20 17.62 -16.43
CA SER A 525 -8.81 16.68 -17.48
C SER A 525 -9.23 17.21 -18.86
N THR A 526 -10.51 17.54 -19.01
CA THR A 526 -11.03 18.17 -20.23
C THR A 526 -10.29 19.46 -20.54
N GLN A 527 -10.18 20.37 -19.56
CA GLN A 527 -9.48 21.65 -19.75
C GLN A 527 -8.02 21.50 -20.17
N MET A 528 -7.31 20.46 -19.74
CA MET A 528 -5.95 20.17 -20.21
C MET A 528 -5.92 19.80 -21.70
N VAL A 529 -6.85 18.97 -22.18
CA VAL A 529 -6.95 18.64 -23.62
C VAL A 529 -7.39 19.85 -24.44
N LEU A 530 -8.37 20.63 -23.96
CA LEU A 530 -8.75 21.90 -24.60
C LEU A 530 -7.56 22.88 -24.69
N GLN A 531 -6.72 22.94 -23.65
CA GLN A 531 -5.56 23.81 -23.61
C GLN A 531 -4.40 23.28 -24.47
N PHE A 532 -4.24 21.96 -24.59
CA PHE A 532 -3.34 21.35 -25.58
C PHE A 532 -3.73 21.81 -26.98
N ILE A 533 -5.00 21.67 -27.37
CA ILE A 533 -5.51 22.10 -28.69
C ILE A 533 -5.21 23.59 -28.90
N ARG A 534 -5.64 24.47 -27.98
CA ARG A 534 -5.37 25.92 -28.05
C ARG A 534 -3.89 26.32 -28.20
N SER A 535 -2.97 25.51 -27.67
CA SER A 535 -1.54 25.86 -27.61
C SER A 535 -0.71 25.19 -28.71
N ASN A 536 -1.16 24.03 -29.21
CA ASN A 536 -0.40 23.12 -30.07
C ASN A 536 -1.09 22.75 -31.40
N ARG A 537 -2.33 23.19 -31.67
CA ARG A 537 -3.11 22.82 -32.86
C ARG A 537 -3.63 24.06 -33.59
N GLU A 538 -2.75 24.66 -34.38
CA GLU A 538 -3.05 25.83 -35.22
C GLU A 538 -4.05 25.51 -36.35
N ASP A 539 -4.32 24.22 -36.59
CA ASP A 539 -5.31 23.69 -37.53
C ASP A 539 -6.74 23.60 -36.95
N TYR A 540 -6.95 23.98 -35.68
CA TYR A 540 -8.26 24.05 -35.02
C TYR A 540 -8.58 25.45 -34.50
N HIS A 541 -9.78 25.95 -34.83
CA HIS A 541 -10.29 27.23 -34.33
C HIS A 541 -11.44 27.02 -33.34
N GLU A 542 -11.33 27.60 -32.13
CA GLU A 542 -12.42 27.59 -31.14
C GLU A 542 -13.57 28.50 -31.56
N ILE A 543 -14.81 28.02 -31.41
CA ILE A 543 -16.03 28.77 -31.70
C ILE A 543 -17.05 28.61 -30.57
N SER A 544 -17.92 29.59 -30.38
CA SER A 544 -18.93 29.54 -29.31
C SER A 544 -20.19 28.76 -29.74
N ILE A 545 -20.51 27.69 -29.00
CA ILE A 545 -21.83 27.04 -29.01
C ILE A 545 -22.84 27.72 -28.05
N GLY A 546 -22.43 28.79 -27.36
CA GLY A 546 -23.30 29.57 -26.46
C GLY A 546 -23.53 28.97 -25.06
N HIS A 547 -22.95 27.80 -24.75
CA HIS A 547 -23.05 27.19 -23.42
C HIS A 547 -21.72 27.18 -22.67
N LYS A 548 -21.74 27.38 -21.34
CA LYS A 548 -20.51 27.45 -20.51
C LYS A 548 -19.89 26.10 -20.18
N ASN A 549 -20.64 25.01 -20.37
CA ASN A 549 -20.17 23.65 -20.11
C ASN A 549 -19.55 22.97 -21.33
N MET A 550 -19.59 23.60 -22.51
CA MET A 550 -19.19 22.97 -23.75
C MET A 550 -18.20 23.86 -24.51
N THR A 551 -17.13 23.26 -25.03
CA THR A 551 -16.14 23.94 -25.88
C THR A 551 -16.14 23.26 -27.24
N LEU A 552 -16.20 24.08 -28.30
CA LEU A 552 -16.38 23.61 -29.67
C LEU A 552 -15.22 24.12 -30.53
N PHE A 553 -14.51 23.21 -31.19
CA PHE A 553 -13.51 23.54 -32.19
C PHE A 553 -14.00 23.19 -33.59
N LYS A 554 -13.56 23.95 -34.58
CA LYS A 554 -13.71 23.66 -36.01
C LYS A 554 -12.34 23.29 -36.59
N LYS A 555 -12.22 22.16 -37.28
CA LYS A 555 -11.01 21.82 -38.05
C LYS A 555 -10.94 22.71 -39.29
N VAL A 556 -9.86 23.47 -39.47
CA VAL A 556 -9.69 24.40 -40.60
C VAL A 556 -8.68 23.92 -41.64
N SER A 557 -7.78 23.00 -41.27
CA SER A 557 -6.80 22.36 -42.17
C SER A 557 -6.46 20.93 -41.73
N ASP A 558 -5.85 20.18 -42.64
CA ASP A 558 -5.38 18.81 -42.42
C ASP A 558 -3.85 18.74 -42.24
N ASN A 559 -3.18 19.88 -42.41
CA ASN A 559 -1.74 20.03 -42.22
C ASN A 559 -1.43 20.25 -40.72
N ASP A 560 -1.27 19.16 -39.98
CA ASP A 560 -0.34 19.23 -38.84
C ASP A 560 1.08 19.40 -39.41
N GLN A 561 1.82 20.39 -38.91
CA GLN A 561 3.17 20.73 -39.38
C GLN A 561 4.24 20.48 -38.31
N ARG A 562 3.89 19.74 -37.25
CA ARG A 562 4.79 19.44 -36.14
C ARG A 562 5.66 18.22 -36.47
N ASP A 563 6.96 18.39 -36.29
CA ASP A 563 7.96 17.33 -36.49
C ASP A 563 8.24 16.65 -35.14
N GLY A 564 7.66 15.47 -34.92
CA GLY A 564 7.78 14.71 -33.67
C GLY A 564 7.09 15.32 -32.43
N MET A 565 7.47 14.86 -31.24
CA MET A 565 6.85 15.24 -29.96
C MET A 565 7.30 16.62 -29.41
N HIS A 566 7.54 17.59 -30.29
CA HIS A 566 7.86 18.97 -29.91
C HIS A 566 6.59 19.77 -29.57
N PHE A 567 6.07 19.53 -28.38
CA PHE A 567 4.94 20.29 -27.83
C PHE A 567 5.40 21.61 -27.22
N ARG A 568 4.65 22.69 -27.48
CA ARG A 568 4.70 23.92 -26.68
C ARG A 568 4.07 23.63 -25.32
N GLU A 569 4.73 24.06 -24.24
CA GLU A 569 4.21 23.93 -22.88
C GLU A 569 2.80 24.53 -22.76
N PHE A 570 1.90 23.82 -22.10
CA PHE A 570 0.50 24.19 -22.00
C PHE A 570 -0.03 23.94 -20.58
N TYR A 571 -0.65 24.95 -19.99
CA TYR A 571 -1.14 24.92 -18.61
C TYR A 571 -2.55 25.51 -18.54
N THR A 572 -3.44 24.89 -17.78
CA THR A 572 -4.81 25.41 -17.58
C THR A 572 -4.78 26.75 -16.85
N THR A 573 -4.95 27.85 -17.57
CA THR A 573 -4.81 29.23 -17.05
C THR A 573 -5.87 29.64 -16.03
N LYS A 574 -6.92 28.83 -15.84
CA LYS A 574 -7.78 28.86 -14.64
C LYS A 574 -7.00 28.35 -13.43
N SER A 575 -6.14 29.22 -12.92
CA SER A 575 -5.86 29.23 -11.48
C SER A 575 -7.18 29.32 -10.73
N PHE A 576 -7.39 28.44 -9.76
CA PHE A 576 -8.40 28.68 -8.74
C PHE A 576 -7.85 29.77 -7.82
N THR A 577 -8.06 31.04 -8.19
CA THR A 577 -7.80 32.20 -7.32
C THR A 577 -8.83 32.27 -6.20
N ARG A 578 -8.84 31.25 -5.35
CA ARG A 578 -8.86 31.50 -3.91
C ARG A 578 -7.41 31.58 -3.47
N GLU A 579 -6.95 32.80 -3.22
CA GLU A 579 -5.75 33.04 -2.42
C GLU A 579 -6.01 32.53 -1.01
N LYS A 580 -5.70 31.24 -0.81
CA LYS A 580 -5.23 30.70 0.45
C LYS A 580 -3.97 29.91 0.15
N SER A 581 -2.96 30.11 0.98
CA SER A 581 -1.76 29.28 1.02
C SER A 581 -2.11 27.81 1.27
N PHE A 582 -1.13 26.91 1.12
CA PHE A 582 -1.11 25.74 2.00
C PHE A 582 -1.21 26.29 3.44
N PRO A 583 -2.30 26.01 4.18
CA PRO A 583 -2.23 24.91 5.14
C PRO A 583 -3.60 24.23 5.43
N LEU A 584 -4.60 24.38 4.55
CA LEU A 584 -6.00 24.09 4.92
C LEU A 584 -6.45 22.62 4.85
N ALA A 585 -5.82 21.79 4.00
CA ALA A 585 -6.27 20.43 3.68
C ALA A 585 -5.68 19.35 4.62
N PHE A 586 -5.57 19.64 5.91
CA PHE A 586 -5.11 18.69 6.94
C PHE A 586 -5.90 18.83 8.24
N ARG A 587 -7.15 18.35 8.20
CA ARG A 587 -7.95 18.09 9.40
C ARG A 587 -8.58 16.69 9.34
N VAL A 588 -7.70 15.65 9.41
CA VAL A 588 -7.94 14.21 9.79
C VAL A 588 -9.03 13.42 8.98
N ALA A 589 -9.27 12.09 9.00
CA ALA A 589 -8.73 10.81 9.53
C ALA A 589 -9.38 9.64 8.70
N ALA A 590 -9.99 8.60 9.30
CA ALA A 590 -10.87 7.57 8.67
C ALA A 590 -11.64 6.73 9.73
N PRO A 591 -12.80 6.07 9.43
CA PRO A 591 -13.55 5.24 10.41
C PRO A 591 -13.89 3.77 10.02
N HIS A 592 -13.80 2.84 11.00
CA HIS A 592 -14.53 1.54 11.20
C HIS A 592 -14.53 0.43 10.10
N ALA A 593 -14.84 -0.87 10.35
CA ALA A 593 -15.60 -1.54 11.43
C ALA A 593 -15.08 -2.95 11.87
N GLU A 594 -15.89 -3.71 12.62
CA GLU A 594 -15.54 -4.85 13.51
C GLU A 594 -15.89 -6.28 12.98
N ILE A 595 -16.22 -7.28 13.83
CA ILE A 595 -15.36 -8.39 14.36
C ILE A 595 -16.18 -9.71 14.40
N TRP A 596 -15.52 -10.88 14.49
CA TRP A 596 -16.14 -12.23 14.55
C TRP A 596 -16.22 -12.85 15.96
N GLY A 597 -17.13 -13.82 16.16
CA GLY A 597 -17.29 -14.61 17.40
C GLY A 597 -16.63 -16.01 17.38
N GLN A 598 -16.49 -16.61 18.57
CA GLN A 598 -15.71 -17.85 18.85
C GLN A 598 -16.58 -19.09 19.13
N ASN A 599 -16.00 -20.30 19.06
CA ASN A 599 -15.84 -21.19 20.24
C ASN A 599 -15.00 -22.47 19.96
N GLU A 600 -14.58 -23.11 21.05
CA GLU A 600 -13.50 -24.12 21.17
C GLU A 600 -13.95 -25.60 21.02
N LYS A 601 -13.03 -26.53 20.64
CA LYS A 601 -12.39 -27.50 21.58
C LYS A 601 -11.37 -28.48 20.97
N ASP A 602 -10.56 -29.06 21.87
CA ASP A 602 -9.27 -29.71 21.64
C ASP A 602 -9.29 -31.06 20.88
N ASP A 603 -8.23 -31.33 20.10
CA ASP A 603 -7.38 -32.51 20.29
C ASP A 603 -5.94 -32.27 19.72
N PHE A 604 -4.96 -33.13 20.06
CA PHE A 604 -3.52 -32.81 19.94
C PHE A 604 -2.89 -32.95 18.53
N ARG A 605 -3.09 -31.92 17.69
CA ARG A 605 -2.12 -31.45 16.68
C ARG A 605 -2.10 -29.91 16.76
N ILE A 606 -0.92 -29.27 16.78
CA ILE A 606 -0.80 -27.81 17.05
C ILE A 606 -1.57 -26.98 15.99
N MET A 607 -1.61 -27.46 14.75
CA MET A 607 -2.70 -27.20 13.82
C MET A 607 -3.13 -28.56 13.27
N GLU A 608 -4.41 -28.91 13.38
CA GLU A 608 -4.87 -30.17 12.81
C GLU A 608 -4.98 -30.04 11.29
N SER A 609 -4.12 -30.73 10.53
CA SER A 609 -4.31 -30.87 9.09
C SER A 609 -5.53 -31.75 8.83
N LYS A 610 -6.70 -31.10 8.75
CA LYS A 610 -8.01 -31.65 8.35
C LYS A 610 -8.07 -31.87 6.83
N VAL A 611 -7.01 -32.45 6.31
CA VAL A 611 -6.91 -32.96 4.95
C VAL A 611 -7.41 -34.39 5.04
N GLU A 612 -8.66 -34.62 4.63
CA GLU A 612 -9.20 -35.98 4.55
C GLU A 612 -8.41 -36.78 3.50
N ALA A 613 -8.20 -38.08 3.76
CA ALA A 613 -7.54 -38.94 2.79
C ALA A 613 -8.51 -39.22 1.62
N HIS A 614 -8.31 -38.54 0.50
CA HIS A 614 -9.09 -38.76 -0.72
C HIS A 614 -8.82 -40.19 -1.23
N THR A 615 -9.75 -41.12 -0.96
CA THR A 615 -9.65 -42.53 -1.36
C THR A 615 -9.82 -42.78 -2.86
N LYS A 616 -9.99 -41.70 -3.63
CA LYS A 616 -10.00 -41.63 -5.09
C LYS A 616 -9.87 -40.16 -5.50
N PHE A 617 -9.11 -39.86 -6.56
CA PHE A 617 -9.16 -38.55 -7.22
C PHE A 617 -10.61 -38.22 -7.67
N ASP A 618 -11.17 -37.15 -7.11
CA ASP A 618 -12.60 -36.80 -7.20
C ASP A 618 -12.73 -35.29 -7.44
N ILE A 619 -12.74 -34.91 -8.73
CA ILE A 619 -12.60 -33.52 -9.18
C ILE A 619 -13.68 -32.58 -8.63
N ASP A 620 -14.92 -33.05 -8.50
CA ASP A 620 -16.04 -32.24 -8.00
C ASP A 620 -15.88 -31.91 -6.51
N LYS A 621 -15.26 -32.80 -5.72
CA LYS A 621 -14.90 -32.52 -4.32
C LYS A 621 -13.68 -31.62 -4.23
N ILE A 622 -12.62 -31.94 -4.98
CA ILE A 622 -11.38 -31.15 -5.00
C ILE A 622 -11.70 -29.68 -5.34
N ARG A 623 -12.59 -29.42 -6.31
CA ARG A 623 -13.01 -28.06 -6.66
C ARG A 623 -13.76 -27.32 -5.55
N GLN A 624 -14.53 -28.02 -4.71
CA GLN A 624 -15.24 -27.41 -3.57
C GLN A 624 -14.29 -26.88 -2.49
N ASP A 625 -13.05 -27.39 -2.42
CA ASP A 625 -12.04 -26.83 -1.53
C ASP A 625 -11.55 -25.45 -1.97
N PHE A 626 -11.71 -25.04 -3.24
CA PHE A 626 -11.17 -23.78 -3.77
C PHE A 626 -12.28 -22.73 -3.95
N PRO A 627 -12.68 -21.98 -2.89
CA PRO A 627 -13.86 -21.12 -2.92
C PRO A 627 -13.81 -20.02 -4.01
N ILE A 628 -12.60 -19.63 -4.42
CA ILE A 628 -12.36 -18.62 -5.46
C ILE A 628 -12.72 -19.10 -6.88
N LEU A 629 -12.88 -20.42 -7.11
CA LEU A 629 -13.37 -20.98 -8.38
C LEU A 629 -14.90 -20.88 -8.51
N HIS A 630 -15.61 -20.51 -7.44
CA HIS A 630 -17.08 -20.37 -7.44
C HIS A 630 -17.55 -18.92 -7.63
N GLN A 631 -16.63 -17.98 -7.93
CA GLN A 631 -16.99 -16.60 -8.26
C GLN A 631 -17.43 -16.45 -9.72
N GLU A 632 -18.13 -15.35 -10.01
CA GLU A 632 -18.39 -14.91 -11.38
C GLU A 632 -17.47 -13.76 -11.81
N VAL A 633 -17.00 -13.80 -13.06
CA VAL A 633 -16.33 -12.69 -13.74
C VAL A 633 -17.22 -12.26 -14.92
N GLU A 634 -17.53 -10.95 -14.99
CA GLU A 634 -18.43 -10.37 -16.03
C GLU A 634 -19.81 -11.06 -16.15
N GLY A 635 -20.30 -11.66 -15.06
CA GLY A 635 -21.56 -12.41 -15.00
C GLY A 635 -21.48 -13.83 -15.58
N LYS A 636 -20.32 -14.48 -15.48
CA LYS A 636 -20.03 -15.84 -15.95
C LYS A 636 -19.17 -16.59 -14.93
N PRO A 637 -19.30 -17.93 -14.79
CA PRO A 637 -18.40 -18.73 -13.97
C PRO A 637 -16.93 -18.51 -14.35
N LEU A 638 -16.05 -18.41 -13.36
CA LEU A 638 -14.61 -18.29 -13.60
C LEU A 638 -14.01 -19.61 -14.13
N VAL A 639 -13.35 -19.53 -15.28
CA VAL A 639 -12.42 -20.54 -15.79
C VAL A 639 -10.99 -20.02 -15.57
N TYR A 640 -10.24 -20.61 -14.64
CA TYR A 640 -8.91 -20.11 -14.27
C TYR A 640 -7.76 -20.99 -14.77
N PHE A 641 -7.03 -20.51 -15.80
CA PHE A 641 -5.92 -21.19 -16.46
C PHE A 641 -4.59 -20.40 -16.42
N ASP A 642 -4.40 -19.46 -15.48
CA ASP A 642 -3.11 -18.78 -15.24
C ASP A 642 -2.30 -19.39 -14.07
N ASN A 643 -2.52 -20.68 -13.81
CA ASN A 643 -1.92 -21.42 -12.70
C ASN A 643 -0.39 -21.36 -12.67
N ALA A 644 0.27 -21.37 -13.83
CA ALA A 644 1.73 -21.26 -13.93
C ALA A 644 2.27 -19.83 -13.67
N ALA A 645 1.41 -18.83 -13.41
CA ALA A 645 1.81 -17.59 -12.73
C ALA A 645 1.64 -17.74 -11.22
N SER A 646 0.45 -18.11 -10.76
CA SER A 646 0.15 -18.48 -9.37
C SER A 646 -1.07 -19.39 -9.35
N THR A 647 -1.07 -20.41 -8.48
CA THR A 647 -2.24 -21.26 -8.27
C THR A 647 -3.20 -20.66 -7.24
N GLN A 648 -4.45 -21.12 -7.24
CA GLN A 648 -5.46 -20.78 -6.24
C GLN A 648 -5.21 -21.51 -4.92
N LYS A 649 -6.00 -21.19 -3.88
CA LYS A 649 -5.77 -21.65 -2.50
C LYS A 649 -6.94 -22.51 -2.01
N PRO A 650 -6.71 -23.74 -1.50
CA PRO A 650 -7.77 -24.54 -0.92
C PRO A 650 -8.13 -23.97 0.46
N LYS A 651 -9.37 -24.22 0.91
CA LYS A 651 -9.92 -23.68 2.15
C LYS A 651 -9.08 -24.04 3.37
N VAL A 652 -8.50 -25.24 3.42
CA VAL A 652 -7.60 -25.66 4.50
C VAL A 652 -6.36 -24.75 4.64
N VAL A 653 -5.84 -24.19 3.54
CA VAL A 653 -4.73 -23.22 3.54
C VAL A 653 -5.21 -21.83 3.96
N ILE A 654 -6.39 -21.41 3.51
CA ILE A 654 -7.00 -20.11 3.89
C ILE A 654 -7.31 -20.07 5.39
N ASP A 655 -7.93 -21.14 5.90
CA ASP A 655 -8.27 -21.28 7.32
C ASP A 655 -7.01 -21.33 8.19
N ALA A 656 -5.92 -21.97 7.71
CA ALA A 656 -4.64 -22.02 8.40
C ALA A 656 -3.99 -20.62 8.60
N ILE A 657 -4.14 -19.69 7.64
CA ILE A 657 -3.71 -18.28 7.82
C ILE A 657 -4.46 -17.65 9.00
N SER A 658 -5.79 -17.80 9.01
CA SER A 658 -6.63 -17.29 10.10
C SER A 658 -6.28 -17.91 11.45
N GLU A 659 -6.04 -19.23 11.47
CA GLU A 659 -5.82 -20.00 12.69
C GLU A 659 -4.45 -19.70 13.33
N TYR A 660 -3.37 -19.63 12.54
CA TYR A 660 -2.03 -19.30 13.03
C TYR A 660 -2.03 -18.00 13.85
N TYR A 661 -2.63 -16.93 13.29
CA TYR A 661 -2.70 -15.63 13.95
C TYR A 661 -3.65 -15.59 15.15
N LYS A 662 -4.65 -16.49 15.23
CA LYS A 662 -5.58 -16.58 16.36
C LYS A 662 -5.01 -17.32 17.55
N THR A 663 -4.15 -18.33 17.36
CA THR A 663 -3.80 -19.27 18.45
C THR A 663 -2.32 -19.49 18.74
N ILE A 664 -1.39 -19.24 17.79
CA ILE A 664 0.05 -19.55 18.00
C ILE A 664 1.04 -18.46 17.59
N ASN A 665 0.60 -17.34 17.01
CA ASN A 665 1.49 -16.28 16.53
C ASN A 665 2.47 -15.76 17.60
N SER A 666 3.77 -15.89 17.30
CA SER A 666 4.90 -15.40 18.08
C SER A 666 6.17 -15.41 17.22
N ASN A 667 7.21 -14.69 17.64
CA ASN A 667 8.55 -14.88 17.06
C ASN A 667 9.13 -16.25 17.47
N VAL A 668 10.09 -16.77 16.71
CA VAL A 668 10.61 -18.16 16.80
C VAL A 668 12.03 -18.24 17.40
N HIS A 669 12.48 -19.49 17.60
CA HIS A 669 13.82 -19.94 18.01
C HIS A 669 14.31 -19.50 19.40
N ARG A 670 14.31 -18.20 19.71
CA ARG A 670 14.94 -17.66 20.94
C ARG A 670 13.98 -17.45 22.12
N GLY A 671 12.67 -17.51 21.91
CA GLY A 671 11.68 -17.25 22.95
C GLY A 671 11.40 -18.45 23.85
N VAL A 672 11.65 -18.30 25.16
CA VAL A 672 11.42 -19.35 26.17
C VAL A 672 9.96 -19.51 26.63
N HIS A 673 9.01 -18.78 26.01
CA HIS A 673 7.60 -18.78 26.39
C HIS A 673 6.73 -19.63 25.46
N HIS A 674 5.59 -20.10 25.98
CA HIS A 674 4.71 -21.09 25.35
C HIS A 674 4.33 -20.81 23.90
N LEU A 675 4.00 -19.55 23.55
CA LEU A 675 3.64 -19.19 22.18
C LEU A 675 4.85 -19.21 21.24
N SER A 676 6.04 -18.77 21.68
CA SER A 676 7.26 -18.85 20.87
C SER A 676 7.70 -20.30 20.65
N GLN A 677 7.56 -21.16 21.66
CA GLN A 677 7.77 -22.60 21.52
C GLN A 677 6.81 -23.20 20.48
N LYS A 678 5.49 -22.96 20.61
CA LYS A 678 4.49 -23.42 19.63
C LYS A 678 4.75 -22.90 18.21
N ALA A 679 5.11 -21.63 18.04
CA ALA A 679 5.45 -21.06 16.74
C ALA A 679 6.70 -21.70 16.15
N THR A 680 7.73 -21.95 16.98
CA THR A 680 8.99 -22.58 16.56
C THR A 680 8.77 -24.04 16.15
N ASP A 681 8.04 -24.80 16.97
CA ASP A 681 7.70 -26.20 16.69
C ASP A 681 6.90 -26.31 15.39
N ALA A 682 5.93 -25.42 15.16
CA ALA A 682 5.16 -25.36 13.91
C ALA A 682 6.04 -24.98 12.71
N PHE A 683 6.93 -24.00 12.84
CA PHE A 683 7.80 -23.51 11.76
C PHE A 683 8.84 -24.57 11.33
N GLU A 684 9.49 -25.21 12.31
CA GLU A 684 10.46 -26.28 12.05
C GLU A 684 9.78 -27.60 11.65
N GLN A 685 8.53 -27.85 12.07
CA GLN A 685 7.70 -28.89 11.44
C GLN A 685 7.34 -28.52 9.99
N GLY A 686 7.13 -27.23 9.67
CA GLY A 686 6.99 -26.77 8.29
C GLY A 686 8.21 -27.12 7.43
N ARG A 687 9.41 -26.84 7.95
CA ARG A 687 10.69 -27.20 7.33
C ARG A 687 10.83 -28.72 7.17
N SER A 688 10.44 -29.47 8.19
CA SER A 688 10.37 -30.94 8.18
C SER A 688 9.48 -31.46 7.05
N THR A 689 8.27 -30.91 6.85
CA THR A 689 7.35 -31.27 5.76
C THR A 689 7.96 -30.98 4.39
N VAL A 690 8.58 -29.82 4.19
CA VAL A 690 9.32 -29.50 2.95
C VAL A 690 10.43 -30.53 2.68
N ARG A 691 11.21 -30.90 3.70
CA ARG A 691 12.25 -31.94 3.59
C ARG A 691 11.68 -33.30 3.16
N LYS A 692 10.51 -33.71 3.67
CA LYS A 692 9.87 -34.97 3.24
C LYS A 692 9.41 -34.90 1.79
N HIS A 693 8.81 -33.78 1.39
CA HIS A 693 8.21 -33.62 0.06
C HIS A 693 9.26 -33.56 -1.07
N LEU A 694 10.40 -32.89 -0.86
CA LEU A 694 11.52 -32.91 -1.82
C LEU A 694 12.41 -34.17 -1.72
N ASN A 695 12.18 -35.02 -0.70
CA ASN A 695 13.12 -36.04 -0.23
C ASN A 695 14.58 -35.54 -0.06
N ALA A 696 14.77 -34.38 0.60
CA ALA A 696 16.09 -33.92 1.02
C ALA A 696 16.64 -34.76 2.19
N ALA A 697 17.95 -34.86 2.40
CA ALA A 697 18.49 -35.72 3.45
C ALA A 697 18.20 -35.15 4.86
N ASN A 698 18.50 -33.86 5.07
CA ASN A 698 18.42 -33.20 6.37
C ASN A 698 17.55 -31.94 6.36
N ASN A 699 16.90 -31.62 7.50
CA ASN A 699 16.06 -30.41 7.60
C ASN A 699 16.86 -29.11 7.37
N HIS A 700 18.12 -29.05 7.80
CA HIS A 700 18.97 -27.87 7.67
C HIS A 700 19.47 -27.59 6.25
N GLU A 701 19.26 -28.52 5.31
CA GLU A 701 19.45 -28.28 3.88
C GLU A 701 18.32 -27.44 3.26
N ILE A 702 17.20 -27.28 3.98
CA ILE A 702 16.04 -26.48 3.57
C ILE A 702 16.13 -25.08 4.18
N ILE A 703 16.44 -24.09 3.34
CA ILE A 703 16.45 -22.67 3.68
C ILE A 703 15.13 -22.03 3.22
N PHE A 704 14.47 -21.27 4.07
CA PHE A 704 13.31 -20.45 3.70
C PHE A 704 13.74 -19.10 3.12
N THR A 705 13.07 -18.69 2.04
CA THR A 705 13.35 -17.46 1.28
C THR A 705 12.04 -16.78 0.90
N LYS A 706 12.09 -15.60 0.28
CA LYS A 706 10.88 -14.90 -0.21
C LYS A 706 10.25 -15.56 -1.47
N GLY A 707 10.89 -16.58 -2.04
CA GLY A 707 10.51 -17.21 -3.31
C GLY A 707 11.74 -17.60 -4.14
N VAL A 708 11.55 -18.33 -5.24
CA VAL A 708 12.61 -18.76 -6.18
C VAL A 708 13.59 -17.63 -6.55
N THR A 709 13.09 -16.43 -6.84
CA THR A 709 13.95 -15.29 -7.18
C THR A 709 14.92 -14.95 -6.04
N ASP A 710 14.49 -15.02 -4.79
CA ASP A 710 15.33 -14.75 -3.61
C ASP A 710 16.27 -15.94 -3.32
N SER A 711 15.80 -17.18 -3.53
CA SER A 711 16.65 -18.39 -3.49
C SER A 711 17.80 -18.36 -4.49
N ILE A 712 17.55 -17.94 -5.73
CA ILE A 712 18.59 -17.84 -6.77
C ILE A 712 19.54 -16.67 -6.48
N ASN A 713 19.03 -15.52 -6.03
CA ASN A 713 19.87 -14.39 -5.60
C ASN A 713 20.72 -14.72 -4.36
N LEU A 714 20.22 -15.55 -3.44
CA LEU A 714 20.98 -16.08 -2.30
C LEU A 714 22.19 -16.87 -2.79
N VAL A 715 21.99 -17.83 -3.71
CA VAL A 715 23.09 -18.61 -4.29
C VAL A 715 24.06 -17.69 -5.04
N ALA A 716 23.58 -16.88 -5.99
CA ALA A 716 24.42 -15.97 -6.76
C ALA A 716 25.22 -14.99 -5.88
N GLY A 717 24.54 -14.29 -4.97
CA GLY A 717 25.16 -13.31 -4.07
C GLY A 717 26.09 -13.93 -3.01
N SER A 718 25.97 -15.21 -2.71
CA SER A 718 26.93 -15.95 -1.87
C SER A 718 28.14 -16.42 -2.69
N LEU A 719 27.92 -16.95 -3.89
CA LEU A 719 28.98 -17.42 -4.78
C LEU A 719 29.88 -16.29 -5.31
N ALA A 720 29.32 -15.10 -5.54
CA ALA A 720 30.06 -13.89 -5.91
C ALA A 720 31.08 -13.45 -4.84
N LYS A 721 30.94 -13.88 -3.58
CA LYS A 721 31.85 -13.56 -2.47
C LYS A 721 33.13 -14.42 -2.48
N GLY A 722 33.73 -14.62 -3.66
CA GLY A 722 35.05 -15.23 -3.87
C GLY A 722 35.08 -16.71 -4.27
N LEU A 723 33.93 -17.36 -4.45
CA LEU A 723 33.83 -18.73 -4.96
C LEU A 723 33.85 -18.79 -6.50
N ILE A 724 33.33 -17.76 -7.17
CA ILE A 724 33.46 -17.54 -8.62
C ILE A 724 34.49 -16.43 -8.89
N ARG A 725 35.22 -16.54 -10.00
CA ARG A 725 36.32 -15.64 -10.38
C ARG A 725 36.25 -15.22 -11.86
N GLU A 726 37.16 -14.34 -12.26
CA GLU A 726 37.33 -13.95 -13.65
C GLU A 726 37.59 -15.17 -14.54
N ASP A 727 36.98 -15.19 -15.73
CA ASP A 727 37.02 -16.28 -16.73
C ASP A 727 36.44 -17.65 -16.28
N ASP A 728 35.90 -17.78 -15.07
CA ASP A 728 34.98 -18.89 -14.76
C ASP A 728 33.71 -18.78 -15.62
N GLU A 729 33.03 -19.91 -15.82
CA GLU A 729 31.90 -20.03 -16.75
C GLU A 729 30.61 -20.42 -16.00
N ILE A 730 29.54 -19.68 -16.22
CA ILE A 730 28.18 -19.98 -15.74
C ILE A 730 27.33 -20.38 -16.94
N ILE A 731 26.63 -21.52 -16.89
CA ILE A 731 25.77 -21.99 -17.99
C ILE A 731 24.31 -21.88 -17.56
N ILE A 732 23.50 -21.17 -18.35
CA ILE A 732 22.03 -21.14 -18.25
C ILE A 732 21.39 -21.75 -19.50
N SER A 733 20.07 -21.83 -19.57
CA SER A 733 19.34 -22.30 -20.76
C SER A 733 18.58 -21.20 -21.51
N THR A 734 18.14 -21.48 -22.74
CA THR A 734 17.24 -20.58 -23.48
C THR A 734 15.80 -20.58 -22.92
N LEU A 735 15.44 -21.56 -22.09
CA LEU A 735 14.11 -21.73 -21.51
C LEU A 735 13.91 -20.96 -20.20
N GLU A 736 14.94 -20.30 -19.68
CA GLU A 736 14.92 -19.76 -18.32
C GLU A 736 13.94 -18.61 -18.12
N HIS A 737 13.27 -18.64 -16.96
CA HIS A 737 12.56 -17.50 -16.40
C HIS A 737 13.56 -16.42 -16.00
N HIS A 738 13.21 -15.13 -16.11
CA HIS A 738 14.10 -14.01 -15.81
C HIS A 738 14.81 -14.10 -14.44
N SER A 739 14.15 -14.68 -13.42
CA SER A 739 14.74 -14.97 -12.10
C SER A 739 15.98 -15.88 -12.13
N ASN A 740 16.09 -16.76 -13.13
CA ASN A 740 17.21 -17.66 -13.36
C ASN A 740 18.12 -17.17 -14.53
N ILE A 741 18.06 -15.88 -14.85
CA ILE A 741 18.95 -15.21 -15.82
C ILE A 741 19.67 -14.04 -15.15
N VAL A 742 18.91 -13.07 -14.63
CA VAL A 742 19.45 -11.78 -14.16
C VAL A 742 20.46 -11.91 -13.02
N PRO A 743 20.28 -12.76 -11.99
CA PRO A 743 21.28 -12.91 -10.93
C PRO A 743 22.63 -13.43 -11.44
N TRP A 744 22.62 -14.25 -12.51
CA TRP A 744 23.85 -14.77 -13.13
C TRP A 744 24.54 -13.73 -14.01
N GLN A 745 23.77 -12.85 -14.68
CA GLN A 745 24.31 -11.68 -15.37
C GLN A 745 25.02 -10.74 -14.38
N MET A 746 24.34 -10.37 -13.29
CA MET A 746 24.90 -9.54 -12.23
C MET A 746 26.15 -10.16 -11.57
N LEU A 747 26.15 -11.49 -11.36
CA LEU A 747 27.33 -12.21 -10.88
C LEU A 747 28.49 -12.14 -11.88
N CYS A 748 28.24 -12.33 -13.17
CA CYS A 748 29.27 -12.25 -14.21
C CYS A 748 29.85 -10.83 -14.32
N GLU A 749 29.00 -9.79 -14.23
CA GLU A 749 29.43 -8.38 -14.21
C GLU A 749 30.30 -8.05 -12.98
N GLN A 750 29.98 -8.60 -11.81
CA GLN A 750 30.74 -8.39 -10.56
C GLN A 750 32.07 -9.15 -10.50
N THR A 751 32.15 -10.34 -11.11
CA THR A 751 33.29 -11.27 -10.96
C THR A 751 34.19 -11.35 -12.19
N GLY A 752 33.74 -10.89 -13.36
CA GLY A 752 34.40 -11.13 -14.64
C GLY A 752 34.16 -12.55 -15.21
N ALA A 753 33.28 -13.34 -14.59
CA ALA A 753 32.86 -14.63 -15.13
C ALA A 753 32.08 -14.47 -16.46
N LYS A 754 31.92 -15.56 -17.21
CA LYS A 754 31.33 -15.59 -18.55
C LYS A 754 30.05 -16.40 -18.57
N LEU A 755 28.93 -15.76 -18.93
CA LEU A 755 27.63 -16.42 -19.10
C LEU A 755 27.55 -17.13 -20.46
N LYS A 756 27.13 -18.40 -20.44
CA LYS A 756 26.87 -19.27 -21.60
C LYS A 756 25.39 -19.69 -21.60
N VAL A 757 24.80 -19.92 -22.77
CA VAL A 757 23.37 -20.27 -22.91
C VAL A 757 23.21 -21.56 -23.72
N ILE A 758 22.51 -22.56 -23.18
CA ILE A 758 22.15 -23.80 -23.87
C ILE A 758 21.03 -23.51 -24.88
N PRO A 759 21.22 -23.77 -26.18
CA PRO A 759 20.21 -23.55 -27.22
C PRO A 759 19.09 -24.60 -27.20
N ILE A 760 17.94 -24.26 -27.77
CA ILE A 760 16.80 -25.16 -27.99
C ILE A 760 16.58 -25.50 -29.46
N ASN A 761 16.00 -26.68 -29.71
CA ASN A 761 15.35 -26.99 -30.99
C ASN A 761 13.99 -26.26 -31.12
N ASP A 762 13.31 -26.38 -32.27
CA ASP A 762 12.03 -25.70 -32.49
C ASP A 762 10.83 -26.36 -31.80
N LYS A 763 10.96 -27.60 -31.27
CA LYS A 763 10.01 -28.17 -30.29
C LYS A 763 10.08 -27.44 -28.94
N GLY A 764 11.18 -26.76 -28.63
CA GLY A 764 11.42 -26.18 -27.30
C GLY A 764 12.12 -27.11 -26.32
N GLU A 765 12.91 -28.06 -26.81
CA GLU A 765 13.74 -28.98 -26.02
C GLU A 765 15.21 -28.53 -26.04
N LEU A 766 15.93 -28.70 -24.92
CA LEU A 766 17.35 -28.34 -24.81
C LEU A 766 18.23 -29.27 -25.66
N LEU A 767 19.09 -28.68 -26.50
CA LEU A 767 20.04 -29.41 -27.33
C LEU A 767 21.18 -29.99 -26.48
N GLN A 768 21.01 -31.25 -26.05
CA GLN A 768 21.94 -31.94 -25.16
C GLN A 768 23.38 -32.02 -25.71
N GLU A 769 23.56 -32.20 -27.02
CA GLU A 769 24.89 -32.15 -27.63
C GLU A 769 25.56 -30.78 -27.50
N GLU A 770 24.81 -29.69 -27.59
CA GLU A 770 25.36 -28.33 -27.44
C GLU A 770 25.65 -28.02 -25.97
N TYR A 771 24.83 -28.52 -25.04
CA TYR A 771 25.15 -28.48 -23.62
C TYR A 771 26.48 -29.19 -23.31
N GLU A 772 26.71 -30.39 -23.86
CA GLU A 772 27.98 -31.11 -23.72
C GLU A 772 29.18 -30.34 -24.30
N LYS A 773 29.00 -29.63 -25.42
CA LYS A 773 30.03 -28.77 -26.04
C LYS A 773 30.30 -27.49 -25.24
N LEU A 774 29.34 -27.01 -24.44
CA LEU A 774 29.48 -25.82 -23.60
C LEU A 774 30.22 -26.10 -22.28
N LEU A 775 30.14 -27.32 -21.74
CA LEU A 775 30.80 -27.72 -20.49
C LEU A 775 32.33 -27.68 -20.59
N SER A 776 32.99 -27.16 -19.55
CA SER A 776 34.46 -27.09 -19.48
C SER A 776 34.96 -27.13 -18.04
N LYS A 777 36.29 -27.25 -17.83
CA LYS A 777 36.92 -27.15 -16.50
C LYS A 777 36.81 -25.74 -15.86
N ARG A 778 36.36 -24.75 -16.62
CA ARG A 778 36.01 -23.41 -16.11
C ARG A 778 34.54 -23.28 -15.75
N THR A 779 33.67 -24.21 -16.17
CA THR A 779 32.29 -24.24 -15.69
C THR A 779 32.28 -24.42 -14.18
N LYS A 780 31.55 -23.55 -13.46
CA LYS A 780 31.39 -23.60 -12.00
C LYS A 780 29.96 -23.85 -11.58
N LEU A 781 29.01 -23.35 -12.35
CA LEU A 781 27.59 -23.55 -12.13
C LEU A 781 26.88 -23.76 -13.46
N VAL A 782 25.99 -24.74 -13.48
CA VAL A 782 24.91 -24.86 -14.47
C VAL A 782 23.61 -24.55 -13.75
N ALA A 783 22.79 -23.66 -14.27
CA ALA A 783 21.52 -23.24 -13.65
C ALA A 783 20.39 -23.35 -14.68
N VAL A 784 19.50 -24.32 -14.50
CA VAL A 784 18.50 -24.72 -15.52
C VAL A 784 17.15 -25.01 -14.86
N ASN A 785 16.05 -24.61 -15.49
CA ASN A 785 14.72 -24.97 -15.03
C ASN A 785 14.39 -26.45 -15.30
N HIS A 786 13.75 -27.10 -14.33
CA HIS A 786 13.31 -28.50 -14.48
C HIS A 786 12.01 -28.58 -15.28
N VAL A 787 11.15 -27.57 -15.19
CA VAL A 787 9.96 -27.39 -16.04
C VAL A 787 9.86 -25.93 -16.51
N SER A 788 9.75 -25.72 -17.83
CA SER A 788 9.60 -24.36 -18.41
C SER A 788 8.23 -23.76 -18.11
N ASN A 789 8.18 -22.55 -17.54
CA ASN A 789 6.94 -21.83 -17.26
C ASN A 789 6.21 -21.30 -18.51
N ALA A 790 6.90 -21.22 -19.65
CA ALA A 790 6.33 -20.75 -20.90
C ALA A 790 5.88 -21.93 -21.77
N LEU A 791 6.73 -22.96 -21.91
CA LEU A 791 6.50 -24.07 -22.85
C LEU A 791 5.88 -25.30 -22.21
N GLY A 792 6.07 -25.51 -20.90
CA GLY A 792 5.77 -26.77 -20.22
C GLY A 792 6.86 -27.85 -20.34
N THR A 793 7.86 -27.71 -21.22
CA THR A 793 8.97 -28.67 -21.40
C THR A 793 9.54 -29.14 -20.07
N VAL A 794 9.58 -30.46 -19.84
CA VAL A 794 10.32 -31.09 -18.73
C VAL A 794 11.74 -31.34 -19.20
N ASN A 795 12.74 -30.77 -18.54
CA ASN A 795 14.15 -30.95 -18.90
C ASN A 795 14.75 -32.19 -18.20
N PRO A 796 15.66 -32.94 -18.84
CA PRO A 796 16.26 -34.16 -18.28
C PRO A 796 17.36 -33.83 -17.25
N VAL A 797 17.02 -33.08 -16.20
CA VAL A 797 17.98 -32.45 -15.29
C VAL A 797 18.91 -33.46 -14.62
N LYS A 798 18.46 -34.69 -14.31
CA LYS A 798 19.29 -35.77 -13.76
C LYS A 798 20.50 -36.10 -14.63
N GLU A 799 20.32 -36.22 -15.95
CA GLU A 799 21.42 -36.45 -16.87
C GLU A 799 22.31 -35.21 -17.01
N MET A 800 21.70 -34.01 -16.94
CA MET A 800 22.44 -32.76 -17.05
C MET A 800 23.32 -32.49 -15.83
N ILE A 801 22.85 -32.83 -14.63
CA ILE A 801 23.56 -32.79 -13.35
C ILE A 801 24.80 -33.69 -13.41
N ALA A 802 24.63 -34.97 -13.79
CA ALA A 802 25.74 -35.91 -13.92
C ALA A 802 26.84 -35.41 -14.89
N LYS A 803 26.44 -34.75 -16.00
CA LYS A 803 27.38 -34.13 -16.95
C LYS A 803 28.10 -32.89 -16.36
N ALA A 804 27.44 -32.08 -15.54
CA ALA A 804 28.05 -30.94 -14.85
C ALA A 804 29.06 -31.40 -13.78
N HIS A 805 28.69 -32.40 -12.97
CA HIS A 805 29.57 -33.00 -11.97
C HIS A 805 30.83 -33.62 -12.59
N ALA A 806 30.71 -34.22 -13.79
CA ALA A 806 31.84 -34.78 -14.51
C ALA A 806 32.92 -33.74 -14.92
N VAL A 807 32.59 -32.44 -14.98
CA VAL A 807 33.57 -31.34 -15.14
C VAL A 807 33.89 -30.59 -13.84
N GLY A 808 33.23 -30.93 -12.73
CA GLY A 808 33.39 -30.28 -11.43
C GLY A 808 32.57 -28.99 -11.25
N ALA A 809 31.49 -28.82 -12.01
CA ALA A 809 30.54 -27.73 -11.84
C ALA A 809 29.37 -28.14 -10.94
N TRP A 810 28.87 -27.22 -10.13
CA TRP A 810 27.61 -27.39 -9.41
C TRP A 810 26.40 -27.26 -10.35
N PHE A 811 25.24 -27.76 -9.91
CA PHE A 811 23.97 -27.63 -10.64
C PHE A 811 22.84 -27.04 -9.77
N LEU A 812 22.29 -25.90 -10.19
CA LEU A 812 21.07 -25.32 -9.62
C LEU A 812 19.87 -25.64 -10.49
N VAL A 813 18.80 -26.11 -9.85
CA VAL A 813 17.54 -26.47 -10.49
C VAL A 813 16.44 -25.47 -10.12
N ASP A 814 15.93 -24.71 -11.09
CA ASP A 814 14.67 -23.97 -10.91
C ASP A 814 13.49 -24.94 -11.06
N GLY A 815 12.97 -25.37 -9.92
CA GLY A 815 11.82 -26.25 -9.79
C GLY A 815 10.48 -25.53 -9.64
N ALA A 816 10.39 -24.22 -9.92
CA ALA A 816 9.19 -23.41 -9.66
C ALA A 816 7.89 -23.97 -10.26
N GLN A 817 7.98 -24.74 -11.34
CA GLN A 817 6.84 -25.40 -12.01
C GLN A 817 6.88 -26.94 -11.89
N SER A 818 7.96 -27.52 -11.36
CA SER A 818 8.04 -28.98 -11.20
C SER A 818 7.29 -29.43 -9.95
N VAL A 819 7.55 -28.76 -8.82
CA VAL A 819 6.94 -29.09 -7.52
C VAL A 819 5.40 -29.13 -7.54
N PRO A 820 4.66 -28.24 -8.25
CA PRO A 820 3.20 -28.38 -8.37
C PRO A 820 2.69 -29.52 -9.26
N HIS A 821 3.49 -29.99 -10.23
CA HIS A 821 3.01 -30.86 -11.33
C HIS A 821 3.63 -32.27 -11.34
N MET A 822 4.70 -32.52 -10.57
CA MET A 822 5.38 -33.82 -10.52
C MET A 822 6.07 -34.05 -9.17
N LYS A 823 6.26 -35.32 -8.82
CA LYS A 823 7.08 -35.73 -7.68
C LYS A 823 8.55 -35.36 -7.90
N VAL A 824 9.20 -34.85 -6.86
CA VAL A 824 10.61 -34.44 -6.87
C VAL A 824 11.38 -35.23 -5.81
N ASP A 825 12.55 -35.73 -6.16
CA ASP A 825 13.50 -36.36 -5.24
C ASP A 825 14.89 -35.75 -5.48
N VAL A 826 15.30 -34.82 -4.61
CA VAL A 826 16.57 -34.09 -4.80
C VAL A 826 17.81 -34.97 -4.62
N GLN A 827 17.69 -36.10 -3.90
CA GLN A 827 18.76 -37.07 -3.74
C GLN A 827 18.90 -37.96 -4.97
N ASP A 828 17.80 -38.44 -5.56
CA ASP A 828 17.83 -39.22 -6.81
C ASP A 828 18.23 -38.37 -8.03
N LEU A 829 17.92 -37.07 -8.03
CA LEU A 829 18.44 -36.12 -9.03
C LEU A 829 19.92 -35.78 -8.81
N ASP A 830 20.47 -35.99 -7.61
CA ASP A 830 21.76 -35.48 -7.13
C ASP A 830 21.93 -33.95 -7.31
N ALA A 831 20.85 -33.18 -7.18
CA ALA A 831 20.85 -31.74 -7.43
C ALA A 831 21.61 -30.98 -6.33
N ASP A 832 22.54 -30.08 -6.68
CA ASP A 832 23.31 -29.32 -5.67
C ASP A 832 22.48 -28.21 -5.02
N PHE A 833 21.59 -27.58 -5.79
CA PHE A 833 20.57 -26.66 -5.32
C PHE A 833 19.23 -26.92 -6.02
N TYR A 834 18.12 -26.74 -5.33
CA TYR A 834 16.77 -26.88 -5.88
C TYR A 834 15.82 -25.82 -5.30
N THR A 835 15.06 -25.10 -6.11
CA THR A 835 14.26 -23.95 -5.66
C THR A 835 12.78 -24.03 -6.05
N PHE A 836 11.86 -23.63 -5.16
CA PHE A 836 10.44 -23.44 -5.49
C PHE A 836 9.79 -22.29 -4.69
N SER A 837 8.59 -21.86 -5.12
CA SER A 837 7.80 -20.78 -4.50
C SER A 837 6.45 -21.28 -4.02
N SER A 838 6.03 -20.92 -2.81
CA SER A 838 4.80 -21.45 -2.19
C SER A 838 3.51 -21.07 -2.95
N HIS A 839 3.46 -19.86 -3.52
CA HIS A 839 2.27 -19.40 -4.24
C HIS A 839 1.92 -20.20 -5.50
N LYS A 840 2.83 -21.05 -6.00
CA LYS A 840 2.59 -21.99 -7.11
C LYS A 840 2.17 -23.38 -6.65
N ILE A 841 2.48 -23.76 -5.42
CA ILE A 841 2.06 -25.01 -4.78
C ILE A 841 0.88 -24.78 -3.81
N TYR A 842 -0.08 -23.95 -4.24
CA TYR A 842 -1.35 -23.70 -3.53
C TYR A 842 -1.23 -23.01 -2.16
N GLY A 843 -0.01 -22.69 -1.73
CA GLY A 843 0.31 -21.97 -0.49
C GLY A 843 0.35 -20.44 -0.64
N PRO A 844 0.74 -19.71 0.43
CA PRO A 844 0.74 -18.25 0.46
C PRO A 844 1.79 -17.59 -0.43
N THR A 845 1.68 -16.27 -0.60
CA THR A 845 2.69 -15.42 -1.25
C THR A 845 3.86 -15.12 -0.30
N GLY A 846 4.97 -14.58 -0.83
CA GLY A 846 6.09 -14.09 0.00
C GLY A 846 6.93 -15.14 0.73
N ILE A 847 6.74 -16.43 0.44
CA ILE A 847 7.54 -17.54 0.98
C ILE A 847 7.89 -18.55 -0.13
N GLY A 848 9.11 -19.08 -0.05
CA GLY A 848 9.63 -20.13 -0.90
C GLY A 848 10.84 -20.79 -0.27
N VAL A 849 11.52 -21.63 -1.05
CA VAL A 849 12.54 -22.55 -0.55
C VAL A 849 13.77 -22.51 -1.44
N LEU A 850 14.93 -22.64 -0.79
CA LEU A 850 16.16 -23.15 -1.37
C LEU A 850 16.51 -24.45 -0.63
N TYR A 851 16.45 -25.59 -1.33
CA TYR A 851 17.25 -26.75 -0.96
C TYR A 851 18.69 -26.52 -1.46
N GLY A 852 19.68 -26.88 -0.65
CA GLY A 852 21.05 -27.04 -1.11
C GLY A 852 21.78 -28.11 -0.31
N LYS A 853 22.69 -28.86 -0.94
CA LYS A 853 23.46 -29.89 -0.23
C LYS A 853 24.24 -29.28 0.93
N GLU A 854 24.17 -29.92 2.09
CA GLU A 854 24.84 -29.50 3.34
C GLU A 854 26.30 -29.09 3.12
N SER A 855 27.09 -29.96 2.48
CA SER A 855 28.52 -29.75 2.20
C SER A 855 28.83 -28.56 1.29
N ILE A 856 27.86 -28.04 0.55
CA ILE A 856 28.00 -26.85 -0.31
C ILE A 856 27.55 -25.61 0.48
N LEU A 857 26.39 -25.67 1.14
CA LEU A 857 25.87 -24.61 1.99
C LEU A 857 26.82 -24.26 3.14
N GLU A 858 27.60 -25.20 3.66
CA GLU A 858 28.68 -24.93 4.63
C GLU A 858 29.77 -24.01 4.03
N THR A 859 30.19 -24.24 2.79
CA THR A 859 31.28 -23.48 2.13
C THR A 859 30.88 -22.08 1.68
N MET A 860 29.59 -21.88 1.36
CA MET A 860 29.07 -20.60 0.90
C MET A 860 29.15 -19.50 1.98
N PRO A 861 29.72 -18.32 1.70
CA PRO A 861 29.61 -17.16 2.59
C PRO A 861 28.12 -16.76 2.80
N PRO A 862 27.73 -16.20 3.96
CA PRO A 862 26.34 -15.77 4.17
C PRO A 862 25.87 -14.73 3.15
N TYR A 863 24.59 -14.78 2.77
CA TYR A 863 23.97 -13.86 1.80
C TYR A 863 23.65 -12.50 2.42
N GLN A 864 22.60 -12.45 3.23
CA GLN A 864 22.18 -11.30 4.06
C GLN A 864 22.79 -11.44 5.47
N GLY A 865 22.76 -10.37 6.28
CA GLY A 865 23.29 -10.36 7.64
C GLY A 865 22.41 -9.56 8.60
N GLY A 866 22.27 -10.04 9.83
CA GLY A 866 21.38 -9.45 10.84
C GLY A 866 21.25 -10.33 12.08
N GLY A 867 20.10 -10.28 12.74
CA GLY A 867 19.71 -11.24 13.77
C GLY A 867 19.54 -12.66 13.21
N GLU A 868 19.34 -13.63 14.10
CA GLU A 868 19.19 -15.08 13.85
C GLU A 868 20.38 -15.79 13.18
N MET A 869 20.90 -15.28 12.07
CA MET A 869 22.01 -15.86 11.29
C MET A 869 23.41 -15.79 11.96
N ILE A 870 23.49 -15.27 13.18
CA ILE A 870 24.73 -15.14 13.97
C ILE A 870 24.81 -16.17 15.10
N ALA A 871 26.04 -16.64 15.37
CA ALA A 871 26.38 -17.40 16.57
C ALA A 871 26.94 -16.48 17.67
N GLN A 872 27.80 -15.53 17.31
CA GLN A 872 28.32 -14.51 18.21
C GLN A 872 28.61 -13.21 17.45
N VAL A 873 28.25 -12.06 18.01
CA VAL A 873 28.62 -10.73 17.51
C VAL A 873 29.54 -10.05 18.52
N THR A 874 30.63 -9.48 18.05
CA THR A 874 31.50 -8.55 18.79
C THR A 874 31.91 -7.42 17.84
N PHE A 875 32.32 -6.26 18.36
CA PHE A 875 32.75 -5.14 17.49
C PHE A 875 33.98 -5.47 16.63
N ASP A 876 34.87 -6.36 17.10
CA ASP A 876 36.04 -6.79 16.33
C ASP A 876 35.69 -7.86 15.27
N LYS A 877 34.71 -8.73 15.55
CA LYS A 877 34.35 -9.86 14.68
C LYS A 877 32.97 -10.46 14.98
N THR A 878 32.27 -10.86 13.92
CA THR A 878 31.09 -11.75 13.98
C THR A 878 31.44 -13.18 13.59
N THR A 879 30.80 -14.16 14.22
CA THR A 879 30.72 -15.56 13.78
C THR A 879 29.27 -15.91 13.46
N TYR A 880 29.07 -16.74 12.43
CA TYR A 880 27.76 -17.06 11.88
C TYR A 880 27.17 -18.33 12.50
N ALA A 881 25.85 -18.44 12.47
CA ALA A 881 25.12 -19.63 12.89
C ALA A 881 25.40 -20.83 11.98
N GLY A 882 24.99 -22.03 12.43
CA GLY A 882 24.92 -23.22 11.58
C GLY A 882 23.81 -23.13 10.54
N LEU A 883 23.72 -24.15 9.70
CA LEU A 883 22.57 -24.33 8.80
C LEU A 883 21.32 -24.71 9.62
N PRO A 884 20.10 -24.29 9.23
CA PRO A 884 19.78 -23.43 8.09
C PRO A 884 20.02 -21.93 8.37
N HIS A 885 19.99 -21.53 9.65
CA HIS A 885 19.88 -20.15 10.11
C HIS A 885 20.96 -19.19 9.56
N LYS A 886 22.15 -19.70 9.22
CA LYS A 886 23.22 -18.98 8.48
C LYS A 886 22.72 -18.13 7.30
N PHE A 887 21.62 -18.53 6.65
CA PHE A 887 21.03 -17.84 5.51
C PHE A 887 19.66 -17.18 5.80
N GLU A 888 19.12 -17.36 7.01
CA GLU A 888 17.81 -16.83 7.44
C GLU A 888 18.04 -15.61 8.35
N ALA A 889 18.29 -14.45 7.74
CA ALA A 889 18.68 -13.23 8.45
C ALA A 889 17.48 -12.43 8.96
N GLY A 890 17.41 -12.23 10.27
CA GLY A 890 16.29 -11.57 10.95
C GLY A 890 15.08 -12.48 11.15
N THR A 891 13.95 -11.90 11.58
CA THR A 891 12.68 -12.64 11.73
C THR A 891 12.23 -13.20 10.37
N PRO A 892 12.05 -14.53 10.23
CA PRO A 892 11.58 -15.12 8.98
C PRO A 892 10.08 -14.87 8.77
N HIS A 893 9.57 -15.26 7.59
CA HIS A 893 8.13 -15.27 7.33
C HIS A 893 7.51 -16.55 7.93
N ILE A 894 7.30 -16.51 9.26
CA ILE A 894 7.03 -17.68 10.12
C ILE A 894 5.73 -18.38 9.72
N GLU A 895 4.63 -17.65 9.66
CA GLU A 895 3.34 -18.12 9.19
C GLU A 895 3.44 -18.70 7.77
N GLY A 896 4.22 -18.06 6.89
CA GLY A 896 4.47 -18.54 5.54
C GLY A 896 5.08 -19.95 5.52
N GLY A 897 6.07 -20.20 6.38
CA GLY A 897 6.69 -21.53 6.53
C GLY A 897 5.72 -22.60 7.05
N VAL A 898 4.88 -22.26 8.03
CA VAL A 898 3.85 -23.16 8.59
C VAL A 898 2.77 -23.48 7.55
N ILE A 899 2.22 -22.46 6.90
CA ILE A 899 1.03 -22.57 6.05
C ILE A 899 1.39 -23.15 4.67
N MET A 900 2.63 -22.94 4.19
CA MET A 900 3.18 -23.67 3.06
C MET A 900 3.19 -25.20 3.30
N ALA A 901 3.45 -25.65 4.53
CA ALA A 901 3.41 -27.07 4.84
C ALA A 901 1.97 -27.62 4.82
N THR A 902 0.97 -26.83 5.23
CA THR A 902 -0.46 -27.19 5.03
C THR A 902 -0.80 -27.38 3.56
N ALA A 903 -0.27 -26.53 2.67
CA ALA A 903 -0.49 -26.66 1.23
C ALA A 903 0.21 -27.89 0.63
N LEU A 904 1.44 -28.19 1.08
CA LEU A 904 2.15 -29.42 0.72
C LEU A 904 1.43 -30.67 1.24
N ASP A 905 0.94 -30.69 2.47
CA ASP A 905 0.20 -31.83 3.03
C ASP A 905 -1.13 -32.06 2.29
N TYR A 906 -1.82 -31.00 1.84
CA TYR A 906 -2.98 -31.11 0.95
C TYR A 906 -2.62 -31.76 -0.40
N MET A 907 -1.56 -31.28 -1.08
CA MET A 907 -1.05 -31.89 -2.31
C MET A 907 -0.64 -33.36 -2.13
N ASN A 908 0.09 -33.67 -1.05
CA ASN A 908 0.58 -35.01 -0.78
C ASN A 908 -0.57 -36.01 -0.54
N ALA A 909 -1.68 -35.56 0.07
CA ALA A 909 -2.87 -36.38 0.31
C ALA A 909 -3.74 -36.62 -0.94
N LEU A 910 -3.66 -35.75 -1.95
CA LEU A 910 -4.26 -35.94 -3.27
C LEU A 910 -3.43 -36.86 -4.19
N ASN A 911 -2.25 -37.30 -3.73
CA ASN A 911 -1.25 -38.09 -4.46
C ASN A 911 -0.69 -37.38 -5.72
N LEU A 912 0.60 -37.02 -5.67
CA LEU A 912 1.30 -36.35 -6.78
C LEU A 912 1.28 -37.16 -8.09
N ASP A 913 1.25 -38.50 -8.01
CA ASP A 913 1.21 -39.36 -9.19
C ASP A 913 -0.20 -39.37 -9.84
N GLU A 914 -1.27 -39.16 -9.06
CA GLU A 914 -2.65 -38.97 -9.56
C GLU A 914 -2.87 -37.54 -10.10
N ILE A 915 -2.32 -36.53 -9.42
CA ILE A 915 -2.24 -35.14 -9.92
C ILE A 915 -1.56 -35.10 -11.29
N ALA A 916 -0.37 -35.69 -11.42
CA ALA A 916 0.38 -35.68 -12.67
C ALA A 916 -0.36 -36.41 -13.80
N ALA A 917 -1.01 -37.54 -13.51
CA ALA A 917 -1.81 -38.28 -14.49
C ALA A 917 -3.05 -37.49 -14.96
N TYR A 918 -3.76 -36.82 -14.04
CA TYR A 918 -4.94 -36.01 -14.40
C TYR A 918 -4.55 -34.73 -15.14
N GLU A 919 -3.47 -34.06 -14.74
CA GLU A 919 -2.97 -32.89 -15.44
C GLU A 919 -2.41 -33.20 -16.83
N GLN A 920 -1.85 -34.41 -17.03
CA GLN A 920 -1.51 -34.94 -18.36
C GLN A 920 -2.77 -35.19 -19.21
N GLU A 921 -3.84 -35.73 -18.62
CA GLU A 921 -5.14 -35.89 -19.31
C GLU A 921 -5.70 -34.54 -19.78
N LEU A 922 -5.64 -33.50 -18.94
CA LEU A 922 -6.04 -32.13 -19.29
C LEU A 922 -5.13 -31.53 -20.37
N LEU A 923 -3.81 -31.78 -20.33
CA LEU A 923 -2.86 -31.33 -21.34
C LEU A 923 -3.15 -31.95 -22.71
N GLU A 924 -3.34 -33.28 -22.76
CA GLU A 924 -3.66 -34.01 -23.99
C GLU A 924 -4.99 -33.56 -24.56
N TYR A 925 -6.04 -33.50 -23.73
CA TYR A 925 -7.37 -33.06 -24.14
C TYR A 925 -7.41 -31.60 -24.61
N GLY A 926 -6.74 -30.70 -23.88
CA GLY A 926 -6.61 -29.29 -24.27
C GLY A 926 -5.83 -29.10 -25.56
N THR A 927 -4.76 -29.87 -25.77
CA THR A 927 -3.97 -29.82 -27.01
C THR A 927 -4.76 -30.40 -28.19
N GLU A 928 -5.51 -31.49 -27.99
CA GLU A 928 -6.39 -32.07 -29.01
C GLU A 928 -7.52 -31.10 -29.38
N GLN A 929 -8.27 -30.57 -28.41
CA GLN A 929 -9.36 -29.65 -28.68
C GLN A 929 -8.86 -28.38 -29.40
N LEU A 930 -7.74 -27.80 -28.96
CA LEU A 930 -7.14 -26.66 -29.64
C LEU A 930 -6.68 -27.01 -31.08
N ARG A 931 -6.11 -28.20 -31.31
CA ARG A 931 -5.68 -28.63 -32.66
C ARG A 931 -6.86 -28.96 -33.58
N ASN A 932 -7.95 -29.53 -33.04
CA ASN A 932 -9.11 -29.98 -33.83
C ASN A 932 -10.07 -28.84 -34.18
N ASN A 933 -10.13 -27.76 -33.37
CA ASN A 933 -11.07 -26.66 -33.57
C ASN A 933 -10.49 -25.45 -34.33
N PHE A 934 -9.16 -25.34 -34.46
CA PHE A 934 -8.49 -24.15 -35.02
C PHE A 934 -7.48 -24.51 -36.12
N THR A 935 -7.69 -24.01 -37.34
CA THR A 935 -6.81 -24.31 -38.49
C THR A 935 -5.57 -23.43 -38.56
N GLY A 936 -5.60 -22.23 -37.96
CA GLY A 936 -4.48 -21.29 -37.89
C GLY A 936 -3.60 -21.43 -36.65
N ILE A 937 -3.81 -22.43 -35.79
CA ILE A 937 -3.11 -22.52 -34.51
C ILE A 937 -1.65 -22.98 -34.68
N ARG A 938 -0.75 -22.28 -33.98
CA ARG A 938 0.67 -22.65 -33.85
C ARG A 938 1.00 -22.82 -32.37
N PHE A 939 1.24 -24.05 -31.95
CA PHE A 939 1.79 -24.33 -30.62
C PHE A 939 3.24 -23.84 -30.53
N ILE A 940 3.64 -23.38 -29.35
CA ILE A 940 5.00 -22.97 -29.03
C ILE A 940 5.41 -23.78 -27.79
N GLY A 941 6.24 -24.80 -27.99
CA GLY A 941 6.49 -25.86 -27.00
C GLY A 941 5.74 -27.15 -27.33
N GLU A 942 6.36 -27.99 -28.15
CA GLU A 942 5.90 -29.33 -28.56
C GLU A 942 6.96 -30.41 -28.22
N ALA A 943 7.59 -30.26 -27.06
CA ALA A 943 8.51 -31.25 -26.49
C ALA A 943 7.82 -32.59 -26.21
N ASP A 944 8.56 -33.70 -26.29
CA ASP A 944 8.01 -35.05 -26.07
C ASP A 944 7.67 -35.37 -24.60
N THR A 945 8.06 -34.51 -23.65
CA THR A 945 7.64 -34.60 -22.24
C THR A 945 7.39 -33.20 -21.69
N LYS A 946 6.18 -32.97 -21.16
CA LYS A 946 5.68 -31.66 -20.77
C LYS A 946 4.82 -31.73 -19.50
N ALA A 947 4.90 -30.70 -18.67
CA ALA A 947 3.85 -30.35 -17.72
C ALA A 947 2.66 -29.67 -18.43
N SER A 948 1.57 -29.44 -17.69
CA SER A 948 0.23 -29.04 -18.12
C SER A 948 0.08 -27.60 -18.65
N VAL A 949 1.01 -27.17 -19.50
CA VAL A 949 1.10 -25.82 -20.08
C VAL A 949 1.06 -25.87 -21.62
N ILE A 950 0.14 -25.10 -22.20
CA ILE A 950 -0.01 -24.89 -23.63
C ILE A 950 0.23 -23.41 -23.94
N SER A 951 1.41 -23.09 -24.47
CA SER A 951 1.65 -21.82 -25.16
C SER A 951 1.30 -21.95 -26.65
N PHE A 952 0.57 -20.97 -27.19
CA PHE A 952 0.14 -20.97 -28.58
C PHE A 952 -0.05 -19.56 -29.16
N LEU A 953 -0.15 -19.52 -30.48
CA LEU A 953 -0.58 -18.41 -31.34
C LEU A 953 -1.73 -18.89 -32.23
N LEU A 954 -2.57 -17.98 -32.71
CA LEU A 954 -3.72 -18.31 -33.54
C LEU A 954 -3.80 -17.36 -34.74
N GLY A 955 -3.38 -17.82 -35.92
CA GLY A 955 -3.25 -16.99 -37.11
C GLY A 955 -2.38 -15.76 -36.86
N ASP A 956 -2.83 -14.61 -37.37
CA ASP A 956 -2.23 -13.29 -37.12
C ASP A 956 -2.78 -12.59 -35.86
N ILE A 957 -3.59 -13.27 -35.05
CA ILE A 957 -4.22 -12.68 -33.86
C ILE A 957 -3.16 -12.38 -32.80
N HIS A 958 -3.06 -11.11 -32.41
CA HIS A 958 -2.14 -10.66 -31.39
C HIS A 958 -2.54 -11.23 -30.01
N PRO A 959 -1.62 -11.86 -29.23
CA PRO A 959 -1.98 -12.60 -28.02
C PRO A 959 -2.74 -11.80 -26.96
N TYR A 960 -2.43 -10.51 -26.80
CA TYR A 960 -3.08 -9.66 -25.81
C TYR A 960 -4.59 -9.52 -26.06
N ASP A 961 -4.95 -9.28 -27.31
CA ASP A 961 -6.30 -8.95 -27.78
C ASP A 961 -7.24 -10.15 -27.54
N ALA A 962 -6.78 -11.36 -27.87
CA ALA A 962 -7.48 -12.61 -27.55
C ALA A 962 -7.65 -12.81 -26.04
N GLY A 963 -6.63 -12.49 -25.22
CA GLY A 963 -6.72 -12.57 -23.76
C GLY A 963 -7.75 -11.61 -23.16
N VAL A 964 -7.86 -10.38 -23.69
CA VAL A 964 -8.89 -9.42 -23.27
C VAL A 964 -10.30 -9.92 -23.61
N ILE A 965 -10.50 -10.54 -24.78
CA ILE A 965 -11.79 -11.17 -25.11
C ILE A 965 -12.06 -12.36 -24.17
N LEU A 966 -11.08 -13.24 -23.94
CA LEU A 966 -11.24 -14.41 -23.06
C LEU A 966 -11.61 -14.01 -21.62
N ASP A 967 -11.01 -12.95 -21.05
CA ASP A 967 -11.40 -12.37 -19.75
C ASP A 967 -12.87 -11.96 -19.73
N LYS A 968 -13.35 -11.24 -20.76
CA LYS A 968 -14.78 -10.89 -20.93
C LYS A 968 -15.69 -12.07 -21.24
N LEU A 969 -15.11 -13.24 -21.48
CA LEU A 969 -15.81 -14.52 -21.60
C LEU A 969 -15.70 -15.39 -20.32
N GLY A 970 -15.05 -14.91 -19.25
CA GLY A 970 -14.89 -15.60 -17.97
C GLY A 970 -13.62 -16.45 -17.88
N VAL A 971 -12.74 -16.40 -18.88
CA VAL A 971 -11.62 -17.32 -19.09
C VAL A 971 -10.29 -16.60 -18.86
N ALA A 972 -9.65 -16.83 -17.72
CA ALA A 972 -8.37 -16.23 -17.36
C ALA A 972 -7.18 -17.06 -17.90
N ILE A 973 -6.56 -16.59 -18.99
CA ILE A 973 -5.27 -17.08 -19.52
C ILE A 973 -4.17 -16.03 -19.37
N ARG A 974 -2.88 -16.42 -19.52
CA ARG A 974 -1.78 -15.43 -19.63
C ARG A 974 -1.53 -15.04 -21.08
N THR A 975 -1.09 -13.80 -21.29
CA THR A 975 -0.63 -13.30 -22.59
C THR A 975 0.72 -12.59 -22.46
N GLY A 976 1.49 -12.54 -23.55
CA GLY A 976 2.77 -11.84 -23.63
C GLY A 976 3.99 -12.73 -23.40
N HIS A 977 5.03 -12.18 -22.75
CA HIS A 977 6.38 -12.79 -22.71
C HIS A 977 6.60 -13.84 -21.60
N HIS A 978 5.68 -14.00 -20.65
CA HIS A 978 5.78 -14.89 -19.48
C HIS A 978 7.10 -14.81 -18.69
N CYS A 979 7.72 -13.63 -18.64
CA CYS A 979 9.06 -13.40 -18.08
C CYS A 979 10.16 -14.32 -18.68
N THR A 980 10.07 -14.56 -20.00
CA THR A 980 10.98 -15.39 -20.81
C THR A 980 11.33 -14.68 -22.13
N GLN A 981 11.62 -13.37 -22.10
CA GLN A 981 11.86 -12.58 -23.33
C GLN A 981 12.92 -13.15 -24.31
N PRO A 982 14.06 -13.71 -23.87
CA PRO A 982 15.02 -14.36 -24.78
C PRO A 982 14.44 -15.57 -25.53
N LEU A 983 13.49 -16.28 -24.93
CA LEU A 983 12.77 -17.40 -25.56
C LEU A 983 11.83 -16.92 -26.67
N MET A 984 11.11 -15.82 -26.41
CA MET A 984 10.25 -15.16 -27.41
C MET A 984 11.08 -14.65 -28.59
N GLN A 985 12.27 -14.11 -28.32
CA GLN A 985 13.25 -13.72 -29.34
C GLN A 985 13.76 -14.94 -30.14
N ARG A 986 14.06 -16.08 -29.50
CA ARG A 986 14.46 -17.34 -30.17
C ARG A 986 13.38 -17.92 -31.09
N PHE A 987 12.10 -17.72 -30.79
CA PHE A 987 10.99 -18.09 -31.67
C PHE A 987 10.60 -16.99 -32.67
N ASN A 988 11.17 -15.79 -32.56
CA ASN A 988 10.84 -14.57 -33.32
C ASN A 988 9.34 -14.22 -33.24
N ILE A 989 8.81 -14.13 -32.02
CA ILE A 989 7.41 -13.82 -31.71
C ILE A 989 7.33 -12.73 -30.62
N PRO A 990 6.27 -11.89 -30.58
CA PRO A 990 6.11 -10.86 -29.54
C PRO A 990 5.70 -11.44 -28.17
N GLY A 991 5.19 -12.67 -28.13
CA GLY A 991 4.69 -13.36 -26.95
C GLY A 991 3.83 -14.55 -27.35
N THR A 992 3.15 -15.18 -26.39
CA THR A 992 2.14 -16.22 -26.67
C THR A 992 0.87 -15.99 -25.84
N MET A 993 -0.24 -16.60 -26.26
CA MET A 993 -1.30 -16.99 -25.33
C MET A 993 -0.81 -18.23 -24.57
N ARG A 994 -1.09 -18.31 -23.26
CA ARG A 994 -0.71 -19.45 -22.43
C ARG A 994 -1.88 -19.87 -21.54
N ALA A 995 -2.45 -21.02 -21.85
CA ALA A 995 -3.25 -21.79 -20.89
C ALA A 995 -2.30 -22.67 -20.06
N SER A 996 -2.49 -22.67 -18.75
CA SER A 996 -1.75 -23.51 -17.81
C SER A 996 -2.73 -24.10 -16.82
N PHE A 997 -2.85 -25.43 -16.80
CA PHE A 997 -3.83 -26.12 -15.98
C PHE A 997 -3.31 -26.41 -14.57
N SER A 998 -4.14 -27.02 -13.77
CA SER A 998 -3.89 -27.51 -12.41
C SER A 998 -4.90 -28.62 -12.13
N PHE A 999 -4.61 -29.50 -11.17
CA PHE A 999 -5.47 -30.62 -10.81
C PHE A 999 -6.93 -30.28 -10.46
N TYR A 1000 -7.28 -29.01 -10.18
CA TYR A 1000 -8.67 -28.58 -9.96
C TYR A 1000 -9.40 -28.15 -11.25
N ASN A 1001 -8.73 -28.06 -12.40
CA ASN A 1001 -9.36 -27.69 -13.66
C ASN A 1001 -10.12 -28.87 -14.30
N THR A 1002 -11.01 -28.61 -15.26
CA THR A 1002 -11.83 -29.67 -15.89
C THR A 1002 -11.81 -29.65 -17.43
N ARG A 1003 -12.27 -30.74 -18.04
CA ARG A 1003 -12.55 -30.81 -19.49
C ARG A 1003 -13.61 -29.78 -19.92
N ASP A 1004 -14.68 -29.63 -19.14
CA ASP A 1004 -15.75 -28.65 -19.39
C ASP A 1004 -15.23 -27.20 -19.36
N GLU A 1005 -14.21 -26.90 -18.55
CA GLU A 1005 -13.51 -25.60 -18.57
C GLU A 1005 -12.66 -25.42 -19.83
N ILE A 1006 -12.02 -26.49 -20.32
CA ILE A 1006 -11.26 -26.48 -21.58
C ILE A 1006 -12.21 -26.25 -22.77
N ASP A 1007 -13.36 -26.91 -22.79
CA ASP A 1007 -14.39 -26.72 -23.82
C ASP A 1007 -14.96 -25.28 -23.77
N GLN A 1008 -15.15 -24.71 -22.57
CA GLN A 1008 -15.52 -23.30 -22.41
C GLN A 1008 -14.43 -22.34 -22.93
N MET A 1009 -13.15 -22.61 -22.68
CA MET A 1009 -12.04 -21.85 -23.27
C MET A 1009 -12.03 -21.96 -24.80
N VAL A 1010 -12.27 -23.14 -25.36
CA VAL A 1010 -12.30 -23.35 -26.82
C VAL A 1010 -13.48 -22.63 -27.44
N GLU A 1011 -14.65 -22.67 -26.81
CA GLU A 1011 -15.82 -21.88 -27.21
C GLU A 1011 -15.63 -20.37 -27.02
N ALA A 1012 -14.82 -19.93 -26.05
CA ALA A 1012 -14.41 -18.53 -25.92
C ALA A 1012 -13.41 -18.11 -27.01
N LEU A 1013 -12.46 -18.99 -27.34
CA LEU A 1013 -11.42 -18.74 -28.33
C LEU A 1013 -11.98 -18.76 -29.77
N LYS A 1014 -13.00 -19.57 -30.08
CA LYS A 1014 -13.76 -19.49 -31.35
C LYS A 1014 -14.45 -18.14 -31.51
N LYS A 1015 -14.96 -17.57 -30.41
CA LYS A 1015 -15.59 -16.25 -30.40
C LYS A 1015 -14.54 -15.15 -30.56
N ALA A 1016 -13.38 -15.28 -29.91
CA ALA A 1016 -12.25 -14.37 -30.11
C ALA A 1016 -11.69 -14.43 -31.54
N GLU A 1017 -11.52 -15.62 -32.12
CA GLU A 1017 -11.13 -15.80 -33.53
C GLU A 1017 -12.14 -15.13 -34.46
N SER A 1018 -13.42 -15.49 -34.36
CA SER A 1018 -14.52 -14.89 -35.14
C SER A 1018 -14.76 -13.39 -34.88
N MET A 1019 -14.04 -12.77 -33.95
CA MET A 1019 -14.05 -11.31 -33.69
C MET A 1019 -12.76 -10.61 -34.13
N LEU A 1020 -11.69 -11.35 -34.43
CA LEU A 1020 -10.35 -10.83 -34.73
C LEU A 1020 -9.78 -11.31 -36.08
N SER A 1021 -10.45 -12.23 -36.78
CA SER A 1021 -10.16 -12.70 -38.15
C SER A 1021 -11.16 -12.14 -39.18
#